data_AF-A0AAJ0M4H7-F1
#
_entry.id   AF-A0AAJ0M4H7-F1
#
_cell.length_a   1.000
_cell.length_b   1.000
_cell.length_c   1.000
_cell.angle_alpha   90.00
_cell.angle_beta   90.00
_cell.angle_gamma   90.00
#
_symmetry.space_group_name_H-M   'P 1'
#
loop_
_entity.id
_entity.type
_entity.pdbx_description
1 polymer ?
#
loop_
_entity_poly.entity_id
_entity_poly.type
_entity_poly.pdbx_seq_one_letter_code
_entity_poly.pdbx_strand_id
1 'polypeptide(L)'
;MLLKLNAAALCMAASLSAVSAQTFQRLGTCPDLGCVLPPDAQDFLPGQEFDIRFEIHAPKNGTEAFNNGMPDEKFTATIAKNGHKAKSIAEFFKVAEPKLEKWTFSWFEDLFAKDANTPSVVNVASKAYRRVALYEPGDYTVTLKYYNGKTTTAKWTVRPLATKKRAKNVIFFIGDGMTTNMITAARLLGHKTVNGKYQTLLKIDEFPVLGHQMTHSIDSFITDSANSASALYSGHKSTVNAMGVYADSSPDAFDDPKVETIVELLRRIWGSAWGAVSTAFIADATPIALTGHTRLRSQYGKLVDQALNGVSNYSWTQHGGPDVFFGGGAEQFIPGSGSLNGKDYYAEFAKKGYSVSLNKTALQAAPSDKRALGIFCKSNLPVWLDRNIFPDNLATLKNDPTGADGPAKDLPGLKEMTLKAVDILHKRGGKNGFFLMSEAASIDKQMHALDYDRALGDLLELDDTVRATVEKLKELRILDDTLIVVSADHGHGFDVFGSSDTKYAAAQEDDRAKRNAIGVYANSGLSQYTQPKEGVSYGTGANFPLNWDPRYVIAAGLGANPDHREMFGVGKAPRTPAAVGADGEYYVNPKDRPDGFVVNGTLPTDEAQGVHSLTDVPVYAMGPCQETFGGTYNNIDVFYKIAGCLGLGQPKNRTLGHRDLQ
;
A
#
# COMPACT_ATOMS: atom_id res chain seq x y z
N MET A 1 4.85 -2.23 47.26
CA MET A 1 3.45 -1.82 47.01
C MET A 1 3.27 -1.80 45.51
N LEU A 2 2.73 -2.89 44.96
CA LEU A 2 2.65 -3.15 43.52
C LEU A 2 1.71 -2.14 42.85
N LEU A 3 2.21 -1.37 41.88
CA LEU A 3 1.36 -0.64 40.95
C LEU A 3 0.76 -1.63 39.94
N LYS A 4 -0.56 -1.78 40.00
CA LYS A 4 -1.36 -2.38 38.94
C LYS A 4 -1.30 -1.47 37.72
N LEU A 5 -0.58 -1.89 36.67
CA LEU A 5 -0.77 -1.35 35.33
C LEU A 5 -2.13 -1.80 34.81
N ASN A 6 -3.00 -0.84 34.50
CA ASN A 6 -4.28 -1.07 33.86
C ASN A 6 -4.07 -1.62 32.44
N ALA A 7 -4.71 -2.75 32.16
CA ALA A 7 -4.77 -3.44 30.87
C ALA A 7 -5.68 -2.70 29.87
N ALA A 8 -5.27 -1.48 29.49
CA ALA A 8 -5.87 -0.70 28.42
C ALA A 8 -4.75 -0.08 27.57
N ALA A 9 -3.97 -0.93 26.92
CA ALA A 9 -2.94 -0.54 25.97
C ALA A 9 -3.11 -1.35 24.69
N LEU A 10 -3.43 -0.64 23.62
CA LEU A 10 -3.05 -0.92 22.24
C LEU A 10 -3.46 -2.29 21.66
N CYS A 11 -4.66 -2.35 21.08
CA CYS A 11 -4.80 -2.93 19.74
C CYS A 11 -4.50 -1.84 18.69
N MET A 12 -3.36 -1.15 18.84
CA MET A 12 -2.68 -0.57 17.68
C MET A 12 -1.90 -1.73 17.08
N ALA A 13 -2.51 -2.43 16.12
CA ALA A 13 -1.76 -3.24 15.17
C ALA A 13 -0.98 -2.28 14.27
N ALA A 14 0.01 -1.60 14.85
CA ALA A 14 1.17 -1.14 14.14
C ALA A 14 2.25 -2.15 14.53
N SER A 15 2.47 -3.15 13.67
CA SER A 15 3.70 -3.91 13.63
C SER A 15 4.83 -2.94 13.32
N LEU A 16 5.24 -2.16 14.32
CA LEU A 16 6.55 -1.54 14.34
C LEU A 16 7.50 -2.62 14.85
N SER A 17 7.67 -3.71 14.08
CA SER A 17 8.93 -4.42 14.17
C SER A 17 9.98 -3.41 13.71
N ALA A 18 10.95 -3.15 14.57
CA ALA A 18 12.06 -2.26 14.26
C ALA A 18 12.96 -2.99 13.27
N VAL A 19 12.52 -3.11 12.01
CA VAL A 19 13.27 -3.77 10.95
C VAL A 19 14.54 -2.96 10.72
N SER A 20 15.66 -3.40 11.28
CA SER A 20 16.97 -2.88 10.90
C SER A 20 17.38 -3.51 9.58
N ALA A 21 17.55 -2.68 8.56
CA ALA A 21 18.04 -3.11 7.26
C ALA A 21 19.39 -3.82 7.41
N GLN A 22 19.52 -5.04 6.89
CA GLN A 22 20.77 -5.81 6.92
C GLN A 22 21.89 -5.18 6.09
N THR A 23 21.53 -4.31 5.14
CA THR A 23 22.48 -3.68 4.22
C THR A 23 23.13 -2.43 4.78
N PHE A 24 22.72 -1.93 5.97
CA PHE A 24 23.25 -0.74 6.65
C PHE A 24 23.81 0.24 5.61
N GLN A 25 22.91 0.87 4.87
CA GLN A 25 23.29 1.88 3.90
C GLN A 25 23.07 3.24 4.53
N ARG A 26 24.03 4.16 4.35
CA ARG A 26 23.91 5.54 4.84
C ARG A 26 22.62 6.21 4.37
N LEU A 27 22.31 6.07 3.08
CA LEU A 27 21.07 6.53 2.44
C LEU A 27 20.90 5.74 1.14
N GLY A 28 19.75 5.10 0.94
CA GLY A 28 19.54 4.13 -0.16
C GLY A 28 19.75 4.67 -1.58
N THR A 29 19.60 5.98 -1.76
CA THR A 29 19.76 6.71 -3.03
C THR A 29 21.13 7.36 -3.19
N CYS A 30 22.06 7.15 -2.26
CA CYS A 30 23.34 7.84 -2.21
C CYS A 30 24.53 6.86 -2.37
N PRO A 31 25.04 6.64 -3.59
CA PRO A 31 26.04 5.61 -3.87
C PRO A 31 27.45 5.91 -3.34
N ASP A 32 27.76 7.18 -3.03
CA ASP A 32 29.04 7.64 -2.45
C ASP A 32 28.72 8.85 -1.54
N LEU A 33 29.64 9.80 -1.40
CA LEU A 33 29.46 11.02 -0.60
C LEU A 33 28.57 12.10 -1.25
N GLY A 34 28.28 12.01 -2.55
CA GLY A 34 27.42 12.97 -3.26
C GLY A 34 26.11 12.32 -3.70
N CYS A 35 24.99 12.79 -3.19
CA CYS A 35 23.66 12.24 -3.47
C CYS A 35 22.92 13.12 -4.49
N VAL A 36 22.27 12.49 -5.46
CA VAL A 36 21.35 13.13 -6.40
C VAL A 36 19.97 12.52 -6.16
N LEU A 37 18.98 13.34 -5.87
CA LEU A 37 17.59 12.95 -5.67
C LEU A 37 16.76 13.73 -6.68
N PRO A 38 16.04 13.12 -7.63
CA PRO A 38 15.90 11.67 -7.88
C PRO A 38 17.23 10.99 -8.26
N PRO A 39 17.46 9.71 -7.87
CA PRO A 39 18.71 8.99 -8.13
C PRO A 39 18.92 8.67 -9.62
N ASP A 40 19.94 7.87 -9.93
CA ASP A 40 20.17 7.35 -11.29
C ASP A 40 19.02 6.42 -11.74
N ALA A 41 18.91 6.20 -13.04
CA ALA A 41 17.95 5.29 -13.69
C ALA A 41 16.47 5.59 -13.39
N GLN A 42 16.09 6.87 -13.35
CA GLN A 42 14.70 7.28 -13.12
C GLN A 42 13.96 7.61 -14.40
N ASP A 43 12.70 7.17 -14.47
CA ASP A 43 11.77 7.56 -15.53
C ASP A 43 10.98 8.81 -15.11
N PHE A 44 10.56 9.61 -16.07
CA PHE A 44 9.66 10.75 -15.84
C PHE A 44 8.55 10.77 -16.87
N LEU A 45 7.34 11.10 -16.43
CA LEU A 45 6.25 11.46 -17.33
C LEU A 45 6.46 12.92 -17.79
N PRO A 46 6.36 13.25 -19.09
CA PRO A 46 6.45 14.62 -19.56
C PRO A 46 5.50 15.56 -18.79
N GLY A 47 6.04 16.59 -18.15
CA GLY A 47 5.29 17.60 -17.40
C GLY A 47 4.81 17.15 -16.00
N GLN A 48 5.28 16.02 -15.48
CA GLN A 48 5.12 15.65 -14.07
C GLN A 48 5.99 16.56 -13.20
N GLU A 49 5.41 17.05 -12.11
CA GLU A 49 6.11 17.91 -11.16
C GLU A 49 6.89 17.06 -10.14
N PHE A 50 8.12 17.48 -9.83
CA PHE A 50 8.98 16.82 -8.85
C PHE A 50 9.96 17.81 -8.23
N ASP A 51 10.59 17.44 -7.12
CA ASP A 51 11.70 18.16 -6.51
C ASP A 51 13.03 17.52 -6.89
N ILE A 52 14.09 18.32 -6.91
CA ILE A 52 15.48 17.84 -7.00
C ILE A 52 16.21 18.24 -5.73
N ARG A 53 16.94 17.33 -5.10
CA ARG A 53 17.86 17.63 -4.00
C ARG A 53 19.24 17.04 -4.27
N PHE A 54 20.25 17.82 -3.89
CA PHE A 54 21.64 17.39 -3.90
C PHE A 54 22.16 17.45 -2.47
N GLU A 55 22.79 16.37 -2.00
CA GLU A 55 23.41 16.31 -0.68
C GLU A 55 24.88 15.96 -0.82
N ILE A 56 25.74 16.68 -0.10
CA ILE A 56 27.15 16.36 0.06
C ILE A 56 27.38 15.90 1.49
N HIS A 57 27.70 14.62 1.63
CA HIS A 57 27.96 13.96 2.91
C HIS A 57 29.44 14.02 3.26
N ALA A 58 29.71 14.30 4.53
CA ALA A 58 31.03 14.23 5.14
C ALA A 58 30.95 13.47 6.46
N PRO A 59 31.12 12.14 6.44
CA PRO A 59 31.20 11.34 7.66
C PRO A 59 32.38 11.81 8.52
N LYS A 60 32.13 12.01 9.82
CA LYS A 60 33.12 12.45 10.82
C LYS A 60 33.96 11.30 11.35
N ASN A 61 33.35 10.13 11.47
CA ASN A 61 33.88 8.91 12.04
C ASN A 61 33.35 7.71 11.25
N GLY A 62 33.71 6.51 11.70
CA GLY A 62 33.40 5.27 11.00
C GLY A 62 34.36 5.00 9.85
N THR A 63 34.10 3.91 9.13
CA THR A 63 34.93 3.46 8.00
C THR A 63 34.87 4.41 6.81
N GLU A 64 33.81 5.21 6.70
CA GLU A 64 33.62 6.21 5.65
C GLU A 64 34.07 7.63 6.03
N ALA A 65 34.78 7.81 7.15
CA ALA A 65 35.26 9.13 7.60
C ALA A 65 36.00 9.90 6.49
N PHE A 66 35.56 11.13 6.21
CA PHE A 66 36.06 11.89 5.06
C PHE A 66 36.13 13.39 5.34
N ASN A 67 37.16 14.05 4.79
CA ASN A 67 37.37 15.51 4.82
C ASN A 67 37.18 16.15 6.21
N ASN A 68 37.60 15.46 7.28
CA ASN A 68 37.40 15.89 8.67
C ASN A 68 35.94 16.24 9.01
N GLY A 69 34.99 15.57 8.37
CA GLY A 69 33.55 15.83 8.53
C GLY A 69 33.09 17.17 7.95
N MET A 70 33.85 17.84 7.10
CA MET A 70 33.43 19.10 6.46
C MET A 70 32.77 18.82 5.11
N PRO A 71 31.46 19.07 4.93
CA PRO A 71 30.81 18.93 3.63
C PRO A 71 31.33 20.00 2.66
N ASP A 72 31.47 19.66 1.37
CA ASP A 72 31.77 20.68 0.35
C ASP A 72 30.54 21.56 0.17
N GLU A 73 30.68 22.85 0.47
CA GLU A 73 29.61 23.84 0.35
C GLU A 73 29.59 24.52 -1.03
N LYS A 74 30.64 24.33 -1.83
CA LYS A 74 30.84 24.93 -3.15
C LYS A 74 30.55 23.94 -4.28
N PHE A 75 29.86 22.84 -3.97
CA PHE A 75 29.43 21.88 -4.97
C PHE A 75 28.58 22.54 -6.06
N THR A 76 28.61 21.94 -7.24
CA THR A 76 27.84 22.42 -8.39
C THR A 76 27.08 21.26 -9.01
N ALA A 77 25.87 21.54 -9.50
CA ALA A 77 25.06 20.58 -10.22
C ALA A 77 24.67 21.13 -11.59
N THR A 78 24.69 20.26 -12.59
CA THR A 78 24.29 20.59 -13.97
C THR A 78 23.35 19.55 -14.52
N ILE A 79 22.53 19.94 -15.49
CA ILE A 79 21.64 19.06 -16.26
C ILE A 79 21.84 19.30 -17.75
N ALA A 80 21.81 18.23 -18.54
CA ALA A 80 21.86 18.26 -19.99
C ALA A 80 20.88 17.24 -20.57
N LYS A 81 20.10 17.64 -21.58
CA LYS A 81 19.46 16.68 -22.48
C LYS A 81 20.52 16.09 -23.41
N ASN A 82 20.47 14.80 -23.71
CA ASN A 82 21.45 14.16 -24.60
C ASN A 82 21.60 14.93 -25.93
N GLY A 83 22.85 15.25 -26.29
CA GLY A 83 23.18 16.06 -27.47
C GLY A 83 23.15 17.59 -27.26
N HIS A 84 22.79 18.07 -26.07
CA HIS A 84 22.76 19.50 -25.74
C HIS A 84 23.83 19.88 -24.71
N LYS A 85 24.17 21.18 -24.66
CA LYS A 85 25.10 21.73 -23.68
C LYS A 85 24.50 21.68 -22.27
N ALA A 86 25.31 21.23 -21.31
CA ALA A 86 24.95 21.27 -19.89
C ALA A 86 24.73 22.69 -19.39
N LYS A 87 23.72 22.85 -18.51
CA LYS A 87 23.37 24.10 -17.82
C LYS A 87 23.31 23.87 -16.33
N SER A 88 23.41 24.93 -15.52
CA SER A 88 23.09 24.80 -14.09
C SER A 88 21.62 24.42 -13.92
N ILE A 89 21.28 23.78 -12.80
CA ILE A 89 19.89 23.38 -12.51
C ILE A 89 18.96 24.60 -12.50
N ALA A 90 19.37 25.69 -11.84
CA ALA A 90 18.64 26.95 -11.82
C ALA A 90 18.40 27.53 -13.23
N GLU A 91 19.43 27.56 -14.09
CA GLU A 91 19.31 28.07 -15.46
C GLU A 91 18.37 27.19 -16.30
N PHE A 92 18.50 25.86 -16.19
CA PHE A 92 17.71 24.93 -16.98
C PHE A 92 16.21 25.03 -16.65
N PHE A 93 15.85 25.04 -15.37
CA PHE A 93 14.45 25.10 -14.92
C PHE A 93 13.92 26.53 -14.77
N LYS A 94 14.76 27.56 -14.97
CA LYS A 94 14.41 28.98 -14.80
C LYS A 94 13.89 29.28 -13.40
N VAL A 95 14.53 28.71 -12.40
CA VAL A 95 14.25 28.92 -10.97
C VAL A 95 15.41 29.66 -10.31
N ALA A 96 15.16 30.24 -9.14
CA ALA A 96 16.23 30.82 -8.34
C ALA A 96 17.15 29.72 -7.80
N GLU A 97 18.45 30.03 -7.68
CA GLU A 97 19.38 29.15 -6.97
C GLU A 97 18.98 29.09 -5.48
N PRO A 98 18.72 27.89 -4.93
CA PRO A 98 18.29 27.75 -3.54
C PRO A 98 19.42 28.09 -2.57
N LYS A 99 19.03 28.42 -1.34
CA LYS A 99 19.99 28.61 -0.25
C LYS A 99 20.65 27.28 0.09
N LEU A 100 21.90 27.37 0.55
CA LEU A 100 22.60 26.22 1.10
C LEU A 100 21.97 25.86 2.46
N GLU A 101 21.68 24.59 2.64
CA GLU A 101 21.19 24.01 3.88
C GLU A 101 22.26 23.11 4.49
N LYS A 102 22.25 22.96 5.82
CA LYS A 102 23.21 22.10 6.52
C LYS A 102 22.55 21.43 7.71
N TRP A 103 22.93 20.19 7.96
CA TRP A 103 22.51 19.44 9.13
C TRP A 103 23.49 18.31 9.42
N THR A 104 23.20 17.56 10.48
CA THR A 104 23.93 16.38 10.88
C THR A 104 22.92 15.25 11.08
N PHE A 105 23.23 14.06 10.58
CA PHE A 105 22.51 12.84 10.92
C PHE A 105 23.49 11.75 11.33
N SER A 106 22.96 10.62 11.77
CA SER A 106 23.78 9.47 12.15
C SER A 106 23.15 8.17 11.68
N TRP A 107 23.99 7.18 11.42
CA TRP A 107 23.58 5.84 11.02
C TRP A 107 24.57 4.81 11.57
N PHE A 108 24.19 3.54 11.62
CA PHE A 108 25.10 2.45 12.03
C PHE A 108 25.65 1.77 10.78
N GLU A 109 26.96 1.53 10.70
CA GLU A 109 27.60 0.95 9.50
C GLU A 109 27.35 -0.55 9.35
N ASP A 110 27.11 -1.23 10.46
CA ASP A 110 26.83 -2.65 10.51
C ASP A 110 26.17 -3.02 11.87
N LEU A 111 25.89 -4.32 12.05
CA LEU A 111 25.38 -4.85 13.31
C LEU A 111 26.35 -4.65 14.47
N PHE A 112 27.67 -4.76 14.24
CA PHE A 112 28.65 -4.57 15.32
C PHE A 112 28.63 -3.13 15.84
N ALA A 113 28.49 -2.14 14.96
CA ALA A 113 28.35 -0.75 15.30
C ALA A 113 27.02 -0.48 16.02
N LYS A 114 25.93 -1.14 15.60
CA LYS A 114 24.63 -1.07 16.28
C LYS A 114 24.72 -1.64 17.70
N ASP A 115 25.29 -2.83 17.85
CA ASP A 115 25.44 -3.53 19.13
C ASP A 115 26.39 -2.79 20.08
N ALA A 116 27.49 -2.25 19.54
CA ALA A 116 28.41 -1.42 20.30
C ALA A 116 27.86 -0.01 20.58
N ASN A 117 26.71 0.35 19.99
CA ASN A 117 26.11 1.68 20.02
C ASN A 117 27.10 2.79 19.59
N THR A 118 27.84 2.52 18.51
CA THR A 118 28.84 3.42 17.92
C THR A 118 28.39 3.91 16.53
N PRO A 119 27.46 4.87 16.45
CA PRO A 119 26.98 5.35 15.16
C PRO A 119 28.03 6.20 14.44
N SER A 120 28.01 6.13 13.12
CA SER A 120 28.70 7.06 12.23
C SER A 120 27.89 8.35 12.09
N VAL A 121 28.53 9.47 12.37
CA VAL A 121 27.96 10.82 12.32
C VAL A 121 28.34 11.46 11.00
N VAL A 122 27.36 11.99 10.27
CA VAL A 122 27.53 12.55 8.94
C VAL A 122 27.05 14.00 8.94
N ASN A 123 27.95 14.92 8.59
CA ASN A 123 27.57 16.29 8.29
C ASN A 123 27.15 16.41 6.83
N VAL A 124 26.14 17.22 6.56
CA VAL A 124 25.56 17.39 5.22
C VAL A 124 25.54 18.85 4.82
N ALA A 125 25.87 19.13 3.56
CA ALA A 125 25.51 20.37 2.88
C ALA A 125 24.56 20.05 1.72
N SER A 126 23.47 20.80 1.57
CA SER A 126 22.41 20.46 0.63
C SER A 126 21.82 21.67 -0.09
N LYS A 127 21.23 21.42 -1.25
CA LYS A 127 20.41 22.36 -2.02
C LYS A 127 19.21 21.62 -2.60
N ALA A 128 18.02 22.20 -2.41
CA ALA A 128 16.77 21.67 -2.95
C ALA A 128 16.14 22.63 -3.97
N TYR A 129 15.87 22.13 -5.17
CA TYR A 129 15.10 22.79 -6.21
C TYR A 129 13.68 22.23 -6.16
N ARG A 130 12.72 23.08 -5.78
CA ARG A 130 11.35 22.66 -5.54
C ARG A 130 10.50 22.80 -6.80
N ARG A 131 9.64 21.81 -7.04
CA ARG A 131 8.55 21.82 -8.01
C ARG A 131 8.99 22.24 -9.42
N VAL A 132 9.86 21.42 -10.00
CA VAL A 132 10.31 21.52 -11.39
C VAL A 132 9.63 20.45 -12.25
N ALA A 133 9.77 20.54 -13.58
CA ALA A 133 9.20 19.56 -14.49
C ALA A 133 10.02 19.46 -15.79
N LEU A 134 10.11 18.25 -16.34
CA LEU A 134 10.71 17.97 -17.65
C LEU A 134 9.61 17.73 -18.69
N TYR A 135 9.59 18.52 -19.76
CA TYR A 135 8.50 18.51 -20.75
C TYR A 135 8.84 17.78 -22.05
N GLU A 136 10.11 17.72 -22.43
CA GLU A 136 10.53 17.12 -23.68
C GLU A 136 10.95 15.68 -23.44
N PRO A 137 10.41 14.70 -24.19
CA PRO A 137 10.89 13.33 -24.14
C PRO A 137 12.37 13.21 -24.50
N GLY A 138 13.00 12.16 -23.96
CA GLY A 138 14.40 11.81 -24.20
C GLY A 138 15.20 11.70 -22.91
N ASP A 139 16.50 11.48 -23.07
CA ASP A 139 17.40 11.22 -21.96
C ASP A 139 18.04 12.51 -21.44
N TYR A 140 18.15 12.59 -20.12
CA TYR A 140 18.75 13.69 -19.39
C TYR A 140 19.88 13.15 -18.51
N THR A 141 21.00 13.86 -18.48
CA THR A 141 22.11 13.58 -17.58
C THR A 141 22.20 14.71 -16.56
N VAL A 142 22.10 14.36 -15.27
CA VAL A 142 22.38 15.26 -14.15
C VAL A 142 23.75 14.90 -13.59
N THR A 143 24.60 15.92 -13.41
CA THR A 143 25.97 15.75 -12.94
C THR A 143 26.22 16.66 -11.74
N LEU A 144 26.48 16.05 -10.59
CA LEU A 144 26.89 16.70 -9.34
C LEU A 144 28.41 16.63 -9.20
N LYS A 145 29.08 17.77 -9.05
CA LYS A 145 30.53 17.88 -8.84
C LYS A 145 30.84 18.45 -7.46
N TYR A 146 31.75 17.80 -6.76
CA TYR A 146 32.06 18.10 -5.36
C TYR A 146 33.49 17.63 -5.01
N TYR A 147 34.03 18.13 -3.90
CA TYR A 147 35.38 17.84 -3.38
C TYR A 147 36.49 17.94 -4.44
N ASN A 148 36.39 18.93 -5.33
CA ASN A 148 37.37 19.25 -6.38
C ASN A 148 37.90 18.02 -7.16
N GLY A 149 37.00 17.13 -7.59
CA GLY A 149 37.36 15.97 -8.41
C GLY A 149 36.37 14.80 -8.37
N LYS A 150 35.49 14.73 -7.35
CA LYS A 150 34.43 13.72 -7.30
C LYS A 150 33.21 14.15 -8.13
N THR A 151 32.50 13.16 -8.65
CA THR A 151 31.31 13.37 -9.46
C THR A 151 30.30 12.24 -9.23
N THR A 152 29.04 12.61 -9.04
CA THR A 152 27.90 11.71 -9.09
C THR A 152 27.09 12.05 -10.33
N THR A 153 26.69 11.03 -11.10
CA THR A 153 25.88 11.21 -12.30
C THR A 153 24.59 10.42 -12.19
N ALA A 154 23.47 11.04 -12.55
CA ALA A 154 22.17 10.40 -12.66
C ALA A 154 21.64 10.58 -14.09
N LYS A 155 21.22 9.47 -14.70
CA LYS A 155 20.57 9.41 -16.00
C LYS A 155 19.08 9.24 -15.81
N TRP A 156 18.33 10.16 -16.39
CA TRP A 156 16.88 10.22 -16.31
C TRP A 156 16.28 10.07 -17.70
N THR A 157 15.21 9.30 -17.81
CA THR A 157 14.49 9.07 -19.07
C THR A 157 13.13 9.74 -19.00
N VAL A 158 12.89 10.77 -19.81
CA VAL A 158 11.54 11.33 -19.97
C VAL A 158 10.81 10.50 -21.03
N ARG A 159 9.80 9.75 -20.60
CA ARG A 159 9.07 8.79 -21.45
C ARG A 159 8.34 9.46 -22.62
N PRO A 160 8.00 8.70 -23.68
CA PRO A 160 7.28 9.24 -24.83
C PRO A 160 5.99 9.98 -24.45
N LEU A 161 5.72 11.06 -25.19
CA LEU A 161 4.57 11.92 -24.93
C LEU A 161 3.24 11.22 -25.26
N ALA A 162 2.36 11.08 -24.28
CA ALA A 162 1.00 10.59 -24.44
C ALA A 162 0.00 11.63 -23.90
N THR A 163 -0.56 12.45 -24.80
CA THR A 163 -1.49 13.56 -24.46
C THR A 163 -2.96 13.22 -24.72
N LYS A 164 -3.24 12.15 -25.47
CA LYS A 164 -4.60 11.75 -25.84
C LYS A 164 -5.20 10.88 -24.76
N LYS A 165 -6.27 11.36 -24.13
CA LYS A 165 -7.08 10.60 -23.19
C LYS A 165 -7.83 9.47 -23.93
N ARG A 166 -7.51 8.22 -23.62
CA ARG A 166 -8.12 6.99 -24.18
C ARG A 166 -9.10 6.35 -23.21
N ALA A 167 -8.75 6.27 -21.93
CA ALA A 167 -9.70 5.97 -20.87
C ALA A 167 -10.25 7.28 -20.29
N LYS A 168 -11.57 7.35 -20.07
CA LYS A 168 -12.18 8.46 -19.36
C LYS A 168 -12.03 8.30 -17.84
N ASN A 169 -12.21 7.07 -17.37
CA ASN A 169 -12.17 6.70 -15.96
C ASN A 169 -11.15 5.58 -15.72
N VAL A 170 -10.65 5.50 -14.50
CA VAL A 170 -9.82 4.39 -14.02
C VAL A 170 -10.37 3.89 -12.69
N ILE A 171 -10.50 2.58 -12.54
CA ILE A 171 -10.69 1.92 -11.25
C ILE A 171 -9.51 0.99 -11.03
N PHE A 172 -8.77 1.25 -9.96
CA PHE A 172 -7.63 0.45 -9.56
C PHE A 172 -7.94 -0.29 -8.26
N PHE A 173 -8.13 -1.60 -8.38
CA PHE A 173 -8.32 -2.50 -7.26
C PHE A 173 -6.98 -2.99 -6.74
N ILE A 174 -6.79 -2.93 -5.42
CA ILE A 174 -5.60 -3.42 -4.74
C ILE A 174 -6.01 -4.49 -3.73
N GLY A 175 -5.55 -5.74 -3.93
CA GLY A 175 -5.52 -6.72 -2.85
C GLY A 175 -4.17 -6.62 -2.16
N ASP A 176 -4.09 -5.95 -1.01
CA ASP A 176 -2.81 -5.74 -0.30
C ASP A 176 -2.19 -7.11 0.02
N GLY A 177 -0.92 -7.32 -0.33
CA GLY A 177 -0.22 -8.59 -0.14
C GLY A 177 -0.67 -9.77 -1.03
N MET A 178 -1.61 -9.57 -1.96
CA MET A 178 -2.24 -10.64 -2.76
C MET A 178 -1.31 -11.24 -3.81
N THR A 179 -1.10 -12.57 -3.75
CA THR A 179 -0.31 -13.31 -4.74
C THR A 179 -1.14 -14.25 -5.61
N THR A 180 -0.55 -14.71 -6.72
CA THR A 180 -1.14 -15.74 -7.61
C THR A 180 -1.50 -17.03 -6.87
N ASN A 181 -0.73 -17.39 -5.84
CA ASN A 181 -1.00 -18.57 -5.03
C ASN A 181 -2.26 -18.39 -4.19
N MET A 182 -2.48 -17.20 -3.62
CA MET A 182 -3.70 -16.88 -2.89
C MET A 182 -4.92 -16.86 -3.80
N ILE A 183 -4.81 -16.29 -5.00
CA ILE A 183 -5.89 -16.33 -6.01
C ILE A 183 -6.25 -17.79 -6.34
N THR A 184 -5.24 -18.64 -6.48
CA THR A 184 -5.44 -20.07 -6.73
C THR A 184 -6.13 -20.78 -5.56
N ALA A 185 -5.74 -20.48 -4.31
CA ALA A 185 -6.39 -21.00 -3.12
C ALA A 185 -7.84 -20.51 -2.98
N ALA A 186 -8.09 -19.22 -3.19
CA ALA A 186 -9.45 -18.65 -3.18
C ALA A 186 -10.33 -19.30 -4.25
N ARG A 187 -9.79 -19.56 -5.45
CA ARG A 187 -10.50 -20.31 -6.50
C ARG A 187 -10.87 -21.72 -6.04
N LEU A 188 -9.96 -22.44 -5.40
CA LEU A 188 -10.22 -23.78 -4.84
C LEU A 188 -11.30 -23.77 -3.76
N LEU A 189 -11.34 -22.71 -2.94
CA LEU A 189 -12.32 -22.52 -1.87
C LEU A 189 -13.72 -22.21 -2.44
N GLY A 190 -13.82 -21.25 -3.35
CA GLY A 190 -15.11 -20.73 -3.85
C GLY A 190 -15.70 -21.50 -5.02
N HIS A 191 -14.89 -22.19 -5.85
CA HIS A 191 -15.33 -22.71 -7.15
C HIS A 191 -15.28 -24.22 -7.23
N LYS A 192 -16.42 -24.81 -7.61
CA LYS A 192 -16.58 -26.27 -7.74
C LYS A 192 -15.70 -26.82 -8.86
N THR A 193 -15.08 -27.97 -8.60
CA THR A 193 -14.39 -28.78 -9.62
C THR A 193 -15.18 -30.04 -9.95
N VAL A 194 -15.17 -30.46 -11.22
CA VAL A 194 -15.66 -31.76 -11.69
C VAL A 194 -14.59 -32.38 -12.57
N ASN A 195 -14.12 -33.57 -12.21
CA ASN A 195 -13.03 -34.28 -12.90
C ASN A 195 -11.78 -33.40 -13.14
N GLY A 196 -11.40 -32.60 -12.13
CA GLY A 196 -10.23 -31.71 -12.20
C GLY A 196 -10.44 -30.39 -12.95
N LYS A 197 -11.67 -30.08 -13.39
CA LYS A 197 -11.98 -28.82 -14.08
C LYS A 197 -12.86 -27.91 -13.23
N TYR A 198 -12.44 -26.65 -13.04
CA TYR A 198 -13.31 -25.62 -12.47
C TYR A 198 -14.55 -25.40 -13.33
N GLN A 199 -15.72 -25.31 -12.70
CA GLN A 199 -17.00 -25.11 -13.39
C GLN A 199 -17.33 -23.64 -13.62
N THR A 200 -16.69 -22.74 -12.88
CA THR A 200 -16.79 -21.29 -12.98
C THR A 200 -15.42 -20.67 -12.66
N LEU A 201 -15.26 -19.39 -12.95
CA LEU A 201 -14.03 -18.63 -12.73
C LEU A 201 -14.25 -17.52 -11.68
N LEU A 202 -13.19 -17.09 -11.01
CA LEU A 202 -13.19 -15.80 -10.32
C LEU A 202 -13.40 -14.69 -11.36
N LYS A 203 -13.92 -13.53 -10.97
CA LYS A 203 -14.12 -12.41 -11.90
C LYS A 203 -12.79 -11.93 -12.45
N ILE A 204 -11.77 -11.88 -11.60
CA ILE A 204 -10.42 -11.48 -12.01
C ILE A 204 -9.83 -12.43 -13.06
N ASP A 205 -10.18 -13.73 -13.03
CA ASP A 205 -9.75 -14.71 -14.04
C ASP A 205 -10.39 -14.46 -15.43
N GLU A 206 -11.51 -13.72 -15.49
CA GLU A 206 -12.18 -13.37 -16.75
C GLU A 206 -11.54 -12.14 -17.43
N PHE A 207 -10.54 -11.51 -16.82
CA PHE A 207 -9.89 -10.34 -17.42
C PHE A 207 -9.08 -10.75 -18.66
N PRO A 208 -9.12 -9.94 -19.75
CA PRO A 208 -8.53 -10.31 -21.03
C PRO A 208 -6.99 -10.26 -21.03
N VAL A 209 -6.38 -9.55 -20.07
CA VAL A 209 -4.93 -9.38 -19.98
C VAL A 209 -4.46 -9.67 -18.57
N LEU A 210 -3.41 -10.48 -18.47
CA LEU A 210 -2.64 -10.76 -17.26
C LEU A 210 -1.17 -10.40 -17.50
N GLY A 211 -0.59 -9.67 -16.57
CA GLY A 211 0.84 -9.42 -16.44
C GLY A 211 1.32 -9.62 -15.00
N HIS A 212 2.58 -9.33 -14.76
CA HIS A 212 3.20 -9.37 -13.44
C HIS A 212 4.06 -8.12 -13.23
N GLN A 213 4.12 -7.65 -11.98
CA GLN A 213 4.98 -6.53 -11.60
C GLN A 213 6.00 -6.90 -10.52
N MET A 214 7.20 -6.35 -10.65
CA MET A 214 8.28 -6.46 -9.67
C MET A 214 8.17 -5.36 -8.60
N THR A 215 8.15 -5.75 -7.33
CA THR A 215 7.68 -4.91 -6.22
C THR A 215 8.77 -4.29 -5.35
N HIS A 216 10.04 -4.68 -5.51
CA HIS A 216 11.17 -4.21 -4.69
C HIS A 216 11.28 -2.67 -4.57
N SER A 217 11.81 -2.17 -3.45
CA SER A 217 12.01 -0.74 -3.18
C SER A 217 13.37 -0.24 -3.71
N ILE A 218 13.71 1.02 -3.43
CA ILE A 218 15.06 1.57 -3.70
C ILE A 218 16.13 0.84 -2.87
N ASP A 219 15.82 0.53 -1.62
CA ASP A 219 16.79 0.16 -0.58
C ASP A 219 16.53 -1.20 0.08
N SER A 220 15.49 -1.90 -0.38
CA SER A 220 15.11 -3.23 0.08
C SER A 220 14.51 -4.02 -1.07
N PHE A 221 14.91 -5.30 -1.17
CA PHE A 221 14.25 -6.22 -2.09
C PHE A 221 12.85 -6.60 -1.58
N ILE A 222 12.57 -6.47 -0.28
CA ILE A 222 11.24 -6.63 0.30
C ILE A 222 10.65 -5.24 0.59
N THR A 223 9.64 -4.86 -0.17
CA THR A 223 8.92 -3.61 -0.01
C THR A 223 7.96 -3.65 1.19
N ASP A 224 7.61 -2.48 1.74
CA ASP A 224 6.38 -2.32 2.52
C ASP A 224 5.26 -1.73 1.64
N SER A 225 4.03 -1.62 2.17
CA SER A 225 2.89 -1.04 1.44
C SER A 225 3.10 0.44 1.08
N ALA A 226 3.84 1.22 1.89
CA ALA A 226 4.04 2.65 1.63
C ALA A 226 4.86 2.87 0.35
N ASN A 227 6.03 2.25 0.26
CA ASN A 227 6.93 2.50 -0.86
C ASN A 227 6.45 1.82 -2.15
N SER A 228 5.71 0.71 -2.05
CA SER A 228 5.10 0.05 -3.21
C SER A 228 3.91 0.83 -3.74
N ALA A 229 2.98 1.28 -2.88
CA ALA A 229 1.88 2.15 -3.27
C ALA A 229 2.40 3.48 -3.87
N SER A 230 3.45 4.06 -3.27
CA SER A 230 4.15 5.22 -3.83
C SER A 230 4.59 5.00 -5.27
N ALA A 231 5.18 3.84 -5.58
CA ALA A 231 5.61 3.51 -6.93
C ALA A 231 4.42 3.36 -7.90
N LEU A 232 3.33 2.75 -7.44
CA LEU A 232 2.10 2.59 -8.22
C LEU A 232 1.40 3.92 -8.54
N TYR A 233 1.54 4.93 -7.68
CA TYR A 233 0.85 6.21 -7.85
C TYR A 233 1.72 7.33 -8.38
N SER A 234 3.03 7.26 -8.25
CA SER A 234 3.95 8.30 -8.77
C SER A 234 4.70 7.85 -10.02
N GLY A 235 4.92 6.55 -10.22
CA GLY A 235 5.83 6.04 -11.25
C GLY A 235 7.31 6.13 -10.86
N HIS A 236 7.60 6.33 -9.58
CA HIS A 236 8.95 6.43 -9.03
C HIS A 236 9.08 5.48 -7.84
N LYS A 237 10.17 4.70 -7.80
CA LYS A 237 10.45 3.86 -6.63
C LYS A 237 10.69 4.76 -5.41
N SER A 238 10.45 4.24 -4.22
CA SER A 238 10.72 4.93 -2.96
C SER A 238 11.39 3.99 -1.95
N THR A 239 11.78 4.55 -0.81
CA THR A 239 12.37 3.85 0.35
C THR A 239 11.28 3.27 1.23
N VAL A 240 11.52 2.14 1.88
CA VAL A 240 10.57 1.54 2.85
C VAL A 240 10.04 2.59 3.84
N ASN A 241 8.73 2.58 4.12
CA ASN A 241 7.95 3.58 4.87
C ASN A 241 7.64 4.89 4.14
N ALA A 242 8.34 5.21 3.05
CA ALA A 242 8.18 6.48 2.36
C ALA A 242 7.09 6.44 1.29
N MET A 243 6.45 7.58 1.09
CA MET A 243 5.40 7.76 0.08
C MET A 243 5.47 9.14 -0.55
N GLY A 244 5.31 9.19 -1.87
CA GLY A 244 5.31 10.43 -2.67
C GLY A 244 6.63 11.19 -2.63
N VAL A 245 7.72 10.59 -2.15
CA VAL A 245 9.04 11.22 -1.98
C VAL A 245 10.17 10.26 -2.31
N TYR A 246 11.33 10.83 -2.61
CA TYR A 246 12.61 10.16 -2.42
C TYR A 246 13.13 10.49 -1.03
N ALA A 247 13.27 9.49 -0.16
CA ALA A 247 13.76 9.72 1.20
C ALA A 247 15.17 10.32 1.18
N ASP A 248 15.40 11.30 2.05
CA ASP A 248 16.68 11.98 2.20
C ASP A 248 17.17 11.99 3.65
N SER A 249 18.29 12.68 3.90
CA SER A 249 18.92 12.71 5.23
C SER A 249 18.50 13.91 6.09
N SER A 250 17.61 14.79 5.60
CA SER A 250 17.16 15.98 6.32
C SER A 250 16.42 15.61 7.61
N PRO A 251 16.36 16.47 8.64
CA PRO A 251 15.69 16.12 9.90
C PRO A 251 14.15 16.09 9.81
N ASP A 252 13.54 16.82 8.89
CA ASP A 252 12.08 16.88 8.73
C ASP A 252 11.59 15.86 7.71
N ALA A 253 10.73 14.92 8.16
CA ALA A 253 10.16 13.87 7.32
C ALA A 253 9.18 14.35 6.25
N PHE A 254 8.93 15.66 6.16
CA PHE A 254 8.08 16.30 5.16
C PHE A 254 8.86 17.22 4.21
N ASP A 255 10.18 17.28 4.35
CA ASP A 255 11.05 18.11 3.52
C ASP A 255 11.72 17.32 2.37
N ASP A 256 11.57 15.99 2.37
CA ASP A 256 12.07 15.09 1.33
C ASP A 256 11.61 15.51 -0.08
N PRO A 257 12.44 15.31 -1.12
CA PRO A 257 12.09 15.59 -2.52
C PRO A 257 10.83 14.86 -2.96
N LYS A 258 9.81 15.63 -3.30
CA LYS A 258 8.48 15.12 -3.68
C LYS A 258 8.40 14.73 -5.14
N VAL A 259 7.50 13.81 -5.43
CA VAL A 259 7.09 13.42 -6.78
C VAL A 259 5.58 13.47 -6.88
N GLU A 260 5.07 14.16 -7.90
CA GLU A 260 3.64 14.30 -8.10
C GLU A 260 2.95 12.96 -8.41
N THR A 261 1.81 12.73 -7.77
CA THR A 261 1.05 11.48 -7.91
C THR A 261 0.04 11.51 -9.07
N ILE A 262 -0.55 10.36 -9.38
CA ILE A 262 -1.53 10.20 -10.46
C ILE A 262 -2.79 11.04 -10.23
N VAL A 263 -3.26 11.19 -8.99
CA VAL A 263 -4.47 11.97 -8.68
C VAL A 263 -4.19 13.47 -8.70
N GLU A 264 -2.98 13.87 -8.29
CA GLU A 264 -2.49 15.25 -8.42
C GLU A 264 -2.41 15.66 -9.89
N LEU A 265 -1.77 14.83 -10.72
CA LEU A 265 -1.71 15.00 -12.18
C LEU A 265 -3.10 15.10 -12.81
N LEU A 266 -3.99 14.15 -12.49
CA LEU A 266 -5.35 14.11 -13.01
C LEU A 266 -6.16 15.35 -12.66
N ARG A 267 -6.04 15.83 -11.41
CA ARG A 267 -6.71 17.06 -11.00
C ARG A 267 -6.14 18.26 -11.73
N ARG A 268 -4.81 18.40 -11.78
CA ARG A 268 -4.12 19.54 -12.39
C ARG A 268 -4.40 19.67 -13.89
N ILE A 269 -4.43 18.54 -14.60
CA ILE A 269 -4.52 18.51 -16.07
C ILE A 269 -5.97 18.45 -16.56
N TRP A 270 -6.79 17.58 -15.94
CA TRP A 270 -8.14 17.26 -16.42
C TRP A 270 -9.25 17.68 -15.48
N GLY A 271 -8.94 18.07 -14.24
CA GLY A 271 -9.97 18.38 -13.24
C GLY A 271 -10.85 17.16 -12.94
N SER A 272 -10.30 15.95 -13.11
CA SER A 272 -11.01 14.71 -12.84
C SER A 272 -11.37 14.61 -11.35
N ALA A 273 -12.46 13.89 -11.07
CA ALA A 273 -12.78 13.49 -9.71
C ALA A 273 -11.84 12.35 -9.28
N TRP A 274 -11.59 12.21 -7.98
CA TRP A 274 -10.86 11.05 -7.49
C TRP A 274 -11.40 10.58 -6.13
N GLY A 275 -11.19 9.31 -5.83
CA GLY A 275 -11.54 8.78 -4.52
C GLY A 275 -10.74 7.54 -4.12
N ALA A 276 -10.80 7.24 -2.83
CA ALA A 276 -10.21 6.06 -2.23
C ALA A 276 -11.24 5.33 -1.36
N VAL A 277 -11.24 4.02 -1.48
CA VAL A 277 -12.00 3.08 -0.66
C VAL A 277 -11.02 2.05 -0.11
N SER A 278 -11.10 1.75 1.18
CA SER A 278 -10.27 0.70 1.78
C SER A 278 -11.00 0.01 2.93
N THR A 279 -10.73 -1.29 3.12
CA THR A 279 -11.08 -2.00 4.36
C THR A 279 -10.09 -1.73 5.51
N ALA A 280 -8.96 -1.05 5.27
CA ALA A 280 -8.09 -0.51 6.30
C ALA A 280 -8.68 0.74 6.95
N PHE A 281 -7.99 1.26 7.97
CA PHE A 281 -8.12 2.68 8.25
C PHE A 281 -7.68 3.50 7.03
N ILE A 282 -8.42 4.56 6.69
CA ILE A 282 -8.21 5.25 5.41
C ILE A 282 -6.90 6.06 5.35
N ALA A 283 -6.23 6.23 6.50
CA ALA A 283 -4.91 6.84 6.61
C ALA A 283 -3.76 5.82 6.46
N ASP A 284 -4.05 4.53 6.24
CA ASP A 284 -3.02 3.51 5.98
C ASP A 284 -2.29 3.80 4.67
N ALA A 285 -1.13 3.17 4.48
CA ALA A 285 -0.21 3.50 3.40
C ALA A 285 -0.83 3.49 2.01
N THR A 286 -1.54 2.42 1.66
CA THR A 286 -2.09 2.22 0.31
C THR A 286 -3.09 3.29 -0.11
N PRO A 287 -4.09 3.71 0.70
CA PRO A 287 -4.95 4.84 0.34
C PRO A 287 -4.24 6.18 0.45
N ILE A 288 -3.46 6.39 1.51
CA ILE A 288 -2.94 7.71 1.81
C ILE A 288 -1.81 8.14 0.88
N ALA A 289 -1.05 7.18 0.31
CA ALA A 289 0.01 7.44 -0.66
C ALA A 289 -0.50 8.06 -1.98
N LEU A 290 -1.82 8.08 -2.24
CA LEU A 290 -2.38 8.85 -3.37
C LEU A 290 -2.07 10.35 -3.25
N THR A 291 -1.92 10.89 -2.05
CA THR A 291 -1.63 12.32 -1.81
C THR A 291 -0.55 12.57 -0.76
N GLY A 292 -0.04 11.51 -0.14
CA GLY A 292 0.93 11.58 0.94
C GLY A 292 2.34 11.85 0.43
N HIS A 293 3.01 12.83 1.04
CA HIS A 293 4.42 13.15 0.78
C HIS A 293 5.21 13.19 2.09
N THR A 294 5.78 12.05 2.47
CA THR A 294 6.61 11.89 3.66
C THR A 294 7.44 10.62 3.60
N ARG A 295 8.61 10.60 4.26
CA ARG A 295 9.36 9.36 4.48
C ARG A 295 8.85 8.48 5.63
N LEU A 296 7.80 8.91 6.35
CA LEU A 296 7.25 8.19 7.52
C LEU A 296 5.74 7.94 7.39
N ARG A 297 5.35 6.72 6.99
CA ARG A 297 3.93 6.30 6.91
C ARG A 297 3.13 6.45 8.19
N SER A 298 3.80 6.47 9.36
CA SER A 298 3.15 6.60 10.67
C SER A 298 2.59 8.00 10.97
N GLN A 299 2.82 8.99 10.11
CA GLN A 299 2.37 10.37 10.31
C GLN A 299 0.89 10.60 9.96
N TYR A 300 0.00 9.69 10.39
CA TYR A 300 -1.39 9.61 9.96
C TYR A 300 -2.16 10.93 10.03
N GLY A 301 -2.09 11.66 11.15
CA GLY A 301 -2.83 12.93 11.29
C GLY A 301 -2.40 13.98 10.26
N LYS A 302 -1.10 14.13 10.01
CA LYS A 302 -0.58 15.05 8.98
C LYS A 302 -0.94 14.58 7.56
N LEU A 303 -0.96 13.27 7.34
CA LEU A 303 -1.32 12.70 6.05
C LEU A 303 -2.81 12.85 5.73
N VAL A 304 -3.71 12.69 6.71
CA VAL A 304 -5.14 13.02 6.56
C VAL A 304 -5.32 14.51 6.24
N ASP A 305 -4.53 15.37 6.87
CA ASP A 305 -4.52 16.81 6.54
C ASP A 305 -4.06 17.07 5.11
N GLN A 306 -2.98 16.43 4.65
CA GLN A 306 -2.54 16.51 3.25
C GLN A 306 -3.63 16.02 2.30
N ALA A 307 -4.30 14.90 2.59
CA ALA A 307 -5.40 14.41 1.76
C ALA A 307 -6.56 15.41 1.65
N LEU A 308 -6.86 16.19 2.69
CA LEU A 308 -7.94 17.18 2.68
C LEU A 308 -7.51 18.55 2.11
N ASN A 309 -6.29 18.99 2.43
CA ASN A 309 -5.81 20.37 2.28
C ASN A 309 -4.64 20.52 1.30
N GLY A 310 -4.00 19.42 0.90
CA GLY A 310 -2.75 19.42 0.16
C GLY A 310 -1.53 19.70 1.05
N VAL A 311 -0.36 19.66 0.41
CA VAL A 311 0.92 20.00 1.04
C VAL A 311 0.93 21.51 1.39
N SER A 312 1.28 21.84 2.64
CA SER A 312 1.18 23.20 3.18
C SER A 312 2.51 23.89 3.49
N ASN A 313 3.63 23.15 3.52
CA ASN A 313 4.95 23.71 3.83
C ASN A 313 5.56 24.51 2.67
N TYR A 314 5.16 24.27 1.42
CA TYR A 314 5.50 25.11 0.26
C TYR A 314 4.51 24.88 -0.90
N SER A 315 4.71 25.60 -2.01
CA SER A 315 3.86 25.47 -3.19
C SER A 315 3.99 24.09 -3.83
N TRP A 316 2.91 23.31 -3.83
CA TRP A 316 2.81 22.00 -4.48
C TRP A 316 1.54 21.88 -5.33
N THR A 317 1.32 20.74 -6.00
CA THR A 317 0.10 20.49 -6.76
C THR A 317 -1.13 20.49 -5.86
N GLN A 318 -2.15 21.24 -6.28
CA GLN A 318 -3.40 21.36 -5.55
C GLN A 318 -4.41 20.34 -6.08
N HIS A 319 -4.57 19.21 -5.39
CA HIS A 319 -5.56 18.19 -5.74
C HIS A 319 -6.97 18.51 -5.21
N GLY A 320 -7.10 19.47 -4.29
CA GLY A 320 -8.39 19.99 -3.79
C GLY A 320 -9.19 19.02 -2.93
N GLY A 321 -8.58 17.94 -2.46
CA GLY A 321 -9.20 16.88 -1.66
C GLY A 321 -9.98 15.83 -2.46
N PRO A 322 -10.24 14.64 -1.86
CA PRO A 322 -10.97 13.56 -2.50
C PRO A 322 -12.43 13.93 -2.75
N ASP A 323 -13.03 13.38 -3.81
CA ASP A 323 -14.48 13.39 -3.95
C ASP A 323 -15.13 12.25 -3.15
N VAL A 324 -14.39 11.17 -2.89
CA VAL A 324 -14.79 10.04 -2.04
C VAL A 324 -13.62 9.57 -1.18
N PHE A 325 -13.85 9.39 0.13
CA PHE A 325 -12.84 8.86 1.07
C PHE A 325 -13.50 7.94 2.09
N PHE A 326 -13.46 6.62 1.84
CA PHE A 326 -14.21 5.61 2.60
C PHE A 326 -13.31 4.54 3.22
N GLY A 327 -13.39 4.34 4.54
CA GLY A 327 -12.68 3.27 5.23
C GLY A 327 -12.90 3.26 6.75
N GLY A 328 -11.95 2.73 7.50
CA GLY A 328 -11.90 2.81 8.97
C GLY A 328 -11.02 3.97 9.45
N GLY A 329 -10.51 3.87 10.68
CA GLY A 329 -9.51 4.81 11.22
C GLY A 329 -10.08 6.01 11.97
N ALA A 330 -11.24 5.85 12.60
CA ALA A 330 -11.89 6.95 13.32
C ALA A 330 -10.97 7.67 14.34
N GLU A 331 -9.93 7.01 14.86
CA GLU A 331 -8.92 7.60 15.75
C GLU A 331 -8.15 8.78 15.14
N GLN A 332 -8.04 8.90 13.80
CA GLN A 332 -7.50 10.09 13.13
C GLN A 332 -8.54 11.21 12.95
N PHE A 333 -9.83 10.91 13.14
CA PHE A 333 -10.92 11.83 12.82
C PHE A 333 -11.59 12.43 14.06
N ILE A 334 -11.64 11.69 15.15
CA ILE A 334 -12.14 12.17 16.44
C ILE A 334 -11.10 13.06 17.15
N PRO A 335 -11.52 14.12 17.86
CA PRO A 335 -10.62 14.93 18.68
C PRO A 335 -9.83 14.09 19.68
N GLY A 336 -8.50 14.10 19.56
CA GLY A 336 -7.62 13.35 20.44
C GLY A 336 -6.19 13.25 19.90
N SER A 337 -5.36 12.44 20.56
CA SER A 337 -3.95 12.27 20.21
C SER A 337 -3.71 11.63 18.82
N GLY A 338 -4.69 10.89 18.29
CA GLY A 338 -4.61 10.29 16.95
C GLY A 338 -4.88 11.29 15.81
N SER A 339 -5.64 12.35 16.08
CA SER A 339 -5.94 13.43 15.13
C SER A 339 -4.89 14.53 15.15
N LEU A 340 -4.63 15.18 14.01
CA LEU A 340 -3.65 16.27 13.95
C LEU A 340 -4.06 17.42 14.87
N ASN A 341 -3.21 17.72 15.86
CA ASN A 341 -3.42 18.76 16.86
C ASN A 341 -4.75 18.64 17.64
N GLY A 342 -5.30 17.43 17.78
CA GLY A 342 -6.56 17.22 18.49
C GLY A 342 -7.82 17.71 17.77
N LYS A 343 -7.74 17.97 16.45
CA LYS A 343 -8.87 18.50 15.67
C LYS A 343 -9.93 17.43 15.38
N ASP A 344 -11.18 17.88 15.28
CA ASP A 344 -12.29 17.10 14.72
C ASP A 344 -12.21 17.12 13.18
N TYR A 345 -11.65 16.07 12.58
CA TYR A 345 -11.59 16.00 11.11
C TYR A 345 -12.93 15.63 10.48
N TYR A 346 -13.90 15.06 11.20
CA TYR A 346 -15.26 14.97 10.67
C TYR A 346 -15.83 16.37 10.41
N ALA A 347 -15.63 17.29 11.36
CA ALA A 347 -16.03 18.69 11.19
C ALA A 347 -15.22 19.40 10.11
N GLU A 348 -13.90 19.17 9.98
CA GLU A 348 -13.08 19.78 8.92
C GLU A 348 -13.53 19.34 7.52
N PHE A 349 -13.86 18.06 7.32
CA PHE A 349 -14.43 17.58 6.06
C PHE A 349 -15.84 18.16 5.82
N ALA A 350 -16.70 18.19 6.83
CA ALA A 350 -18.04 18.77 6.71
C ALA A 350 -18.01 20.27 6.33
N LYS A 351 -17.07 21.05 6.90
CA LYS A 351 -16.83 22.46 6.53
C LYS A 351 -16.46 22.64 5.05
N LYS A 352 -15.82 21.63 4.44
CA LYS A 352 -15.53 21.58 3.00
C LYS A 352 -16.66 21.00 2.15
N GLY A 353 -17.86 20.84 2.71
CA GLY A 353 -19.07 20.44 1.99
C GLY A 353 -19.21 18.94 1.78
N TYR A 354 -18.45 18.10 2.49
CA TYR A 354 -18.59 16.65 2.41
C TYR A 354 -19.82 16.18 3.18
N SER A 355 -20.56 15.22 2.63
CA SER A 355 -21.45 14.39 3.44
C SER A 355 -20.60 13.43 4.28
N VAL A 356 -20.90 13.32 5.57
CA VAL A 356 -20.18 12.42 6.49
C VAL A 356 -21.07 11.23 6.83
N SER A 357 -20.57 10.02 6.62
CA SER A 357 -21.26 8.76 6.92
C SER A 357 -20.46 7.94 7.92
N LEU A 358 -21.10 7.46 8.99
CA LEU A 358 -20.45 6.66 10.03
C LEU A 358 -20.92 5.19 10.05
N ASN A 359 -21.84 4.81 9.16
CA ASN A 359 -22.35 3.45 9.03
C ASN A 359 -22.87 3.20 7.60
N LYS A 360 -23.21 1.94 7.30
CA LYS A 360 -23.72 1.48 6.00
C LYS A 360 -25.01 2.18 5.61
N THR A 361 -25.96 2.33 6.53
CA THR A 361 -27.24 3.01 6.25
C THR A 361 -27.01 4.45 5.79
N ALA A 362 -26.18 5.22 6.50
CA ALA A 362 -25.82 6.59 6.13
C ALA A 362 -25.06 6.65 4.80
N LEU A 363 -24.13 5.72 4.58
CA LEU A 363 -23.38 5.61 3.32
C LEU A 363 -24.32 5.41 2.13
N GLN A 364 -25.29 4.49 2.24
CA GLN A 364 -26.25 4.22 1.17
C GLN A 364 -27.11 5.46 0.87
N ALA A 365 -27.55 6.16 1.91
CA ALA A 365 -28.34 7.39 1.82
C ALA A 365 -27.55 8.63 1.37
N ALA A 366 -26.21 8.59 1.38
CA ALA A 366 -25.38 9.74 1.05
C ALA A 366 -25.68 10.25 -0.39
N PRO A 367 -25.74 11.57 -0.63
CA PRO A 367 -26.06 12.09 -1.95
C PRO A 367 -24.89 11.90 -2.92
N SER A 368 -25.17 11.51 -4.16
CA SER A 368 -24.13 11.24 -5.17
C SER A 368 -23.54 12.51 -5.81
N ASP A 369 -24.13 13.68 -5.61
CA ASP A 369 -23.65 14.95 -6.17
C ASP A 369 -22.69 15.72 -5.24
N LYS A 370 -22.57 15.30 -3.96
CA LYS A 370 -21.63 15.87 -2.99
C LYS A 370 -20.38 15.01 -2.84
N ARG A 371 -19.31 15.63 -2.36
CA ARG A 371 -18.16 14.88 -1.86
C ARG A 371 -18.57 14.09 -0.63
N ALA A 372 -17.94 12.95 -0.38
CA ALA A 372 -18.32 12.08 0.72
C ALA A 372 -17.12 11.57 1.51
N LEU A 373 -17.22 11.71 2.83
CA LEU A 373 -16.36 11.06 3.81
C LEU A 373 -17.16 9.92 4.47
N GLY A 374 -16.54 8.75 4.59
CA GLY A 374 -17.14 7.58 5.23
C GLY A 374 -16.13 6.91 6.13
N ILE A 375 -16.29 7.02 7.45
CA ILE A 375 -15.40 6.38 8.42
C ILE A 375 -16.25 5.51 9.34
N PHE A 376 -16.11 4.20 9.21
CA PHE A 376 -17.11 3.25 9.72
C PHE A 376 -16.73 2.57 11.04
N CYS A 377 -15.45 2.61 11.41
CA CYS A 377 -14.96 2.11 12.68
C CYS A 377 -13.61 2.75 13.08
N LYS A 378 -13.21 2.58 14.35
CA LYS A 378 -11.81 2.70 14.76
C LYS A 378 -11.01 1.51 14.22
N SER A 379 -9.74 1.71 13.89
CA SER A 379 -8.89 0.72 13.23
C SER A 379 -9.48 0.24 11.89
N ASN A 380 -9.06 -0.94 11.42
CA ASN A 380 -9.50 -1.57 10.19
C ASN A 380 -10.95 -2.07 10.29
N LEU A 381 -11.62 -2.17 9.14
CA LEU A 381 -12.90 -2.84 9.07
C LEU A 381 -12.71 -4.32 9.45
N PRO A 382 -13.65 -4.90 10.22
CA PRO A 382 -13.69 -6.33 10.44
C PRO A 382 -13.74 -7.10 9.11
N VAL A 383 -12.98 -8.19 9.04
CA VAL A 383 -12.87 -9.05 7.85
C VAL A 383 -14.22 -9.65 7.47
N TRP A 384 -14.34 -10.08 6.22
CA TRP A 384 -15.57 -10.65 5.67
C TRP A 384 -16.06 -11.86 6.48
N LEU A 385 -15.17 -12.76 6.91
CA LEU A 385 -15.55 -13.93 7.71
C LEU A 385 -16.17 -13.51 9.04
N ASP A 386 -15.64 -12.51 9.73
CA ASP A 386 -16.19 -12.06 11.00
C ASP A 386 -17.50 -11.29 10.81
N ARG A 387 -17.69 -10.60 9.68
CA ARG A 387 -18.99 -9.95 9.36
C ARG A 387 -20.11 -10.92 8.99
N ASN A 388 -19.78 -12.07 8.40
CA ASN A 388 -20.78 -12.95 7.77
C ASN A 388 -20.87 -14.35 8.38
N ILE A 389 -19.77 -14.86 8.96
CA ILE A 389 -19.64 -16.23 9.46
C ILE A 389 -19.50 -16.26 10.99
N PHE A 390 -18.70 -15.35 11.55
CA PHE A 390 -18.44 -15.25 12.98
C PHE A 390 -18.83 -13.87 13.55
N PRO A 391 -20.10 -13.42 13.41
CA PRO A 391 -20.54 -12.09 13.86
C PRO A 391 -20.38 -11.85 15.36
N ASP A 392 -20.30 -12.90 16.17
CA ASP A 392 -20.03 -12.80 17.61
C ASP A 392 -18.67 -12.15 17.90
N ASN A 393 -17.69 -12.26 16.99
CA ASN A 393 -16.38 -11.60 17.12
C ASN A 393 -16.52 -10.07 17.13
N LEU A 394 -17.59 -9.53 16.56
CA LEU A 394 -17.84 -8.10 16.50
C LEU A 394 -18.39 -7.55 17.82
N ALA A 395 -19.13 -8.36 18.58
CA ALA A 395 -19.93 -7.89 19.71
C ALA A 395 -19.10 -7.27 20.85
N THR A 396 -17.84 -7.71 20.99
CA THR A 396 -16.92 -7.24 22.04
C THR A 396 -15.92 -6.19 21.56
N LEU A 397 -15.94 -5.85 20.26
CA LEU A 397 -15.02 -4.84 19.74
C LEU A 397 -15.34 -3.47 20.33
N LYS A 398 -14.29 -2.67 20.57
CA LYS A 398 -14.41 -1.27 20.97
C LYS A 398 -14.02 -0.38 19.80
N ASN A 399 -14.75 -0.50 18.70
CA ASN A 399 -14.40 0.11 17.42
C ASN A 399 -15.44 1.10 16.88
N ASP A 400 -16.35 1.61 17.71
CA ASP A 400 -17.34 2.62 17.29
C ASP A 400 -16.68 3.87 16.66
N PRO A 401 -17.13 4.32 15.47
CA PRO A 401 -16.51 5.43 14.73
C PRO A 401 -16.72 6.82 15.37
N THR A 402 -17.61 6.95 16.35
CA THR A 402 -17.79 8.18 17.14
C THR A 402 -16.76 8.32 18.26
N GLY A 403 -15.97 7.28 18.52
CA GLY A 403 -15.04 7.20 19.65
C GLY A 403 -15.59 6.48 20.88
N ALA A 404 -16.88 6.12 20.89
CA ALA A 404 -17.50 5.40 22.01
C ALA A 404 -16.85 4.03 22.30
N ASP A 405 -16.99 3.58 23.54
CA ASP A 405 -16.48 2.28 24.04
C ASP A 405 -17.44 1.12 23.73
N GLY A 406 -17.83 1.00 22.46
CA GLY A 406 -18.70 -0.07 21.96
C GLY A 406 -18.34 -0.52 20.55
N PRO A 407 -19.03 -1.55 20.04
CA PRO A 407 -18.78 -2.06 18.70
C PRO A 407 -19.42 -1.16 17.65
N ALA A 408 -18.73 -0.96 16.53
CA ALA A 408 -19.32 -0.40 15.33
C ALA A 408 -20.42 -1.34 14.82
N LYS A 409 -21.63 -0.80 14.70
CA LYS A 409 -22.81 -1.52 14.20
C LYS A 409 -23.09 -1.08 12.77
N ASP A 410 -23.74 -1.94 11.99
CA ASP A 410 -24.16 -1.61 10.62
C ASP A 410 -22.97 -1.21 9.71
N LEU A 411 -21.97 -2.08 9.62
CA LEU A 411 -20.76 -1.85 8.82
C LEU A 411 -21.00 -2.16 7.32
N PRO A 412 -20.52 -1.31 6.39
CA PRO A 412 -20.48 -1.67 4.98
C PRO A 412 -19.33 -2.65 4.70
N GLY A 413 -19.43 -3.42 3.62
CA GLY A 413 -18.29 -4.15 3.05
C GLY A 413 -17.60 -3.37 1.94
N LEU A 414 -16.54 -3.97 1.39
CA LEU A 414 -15.78 -3.37 0.30
C LEU A 414 -16.67 -3.11 -0.92
N LYS A 415 -17.59 -4.05 -1.20
CA LYS A 415 -18.56 -3.95 -2.28
C LYS A 415 -19.47 -2.74 -2.13
N GLU A 416 -20.11 -2.56 -0.99
CA GLU A 416 -21.02 -1.42 -0.79
C GLU A 416 -20.29 -0.07 -0.85
N MET A 417 -19.10 0.02 -0.26
CA MET A 417 -18.28 1.23 -0.33
C MET A 417 -17.86 1.56 -1.77
N THR A 418 -17.39 0.56 -2.52
CA THR A 418 -16.92 0.73 -3.91
C THR A 418 -18.05 1.14 -4.84
N LEU A 419 -19.21 0.47 -4.77
CA LEU A 419 -20.35 0.81 -5.63
C LEU A 419 -20.85 2.23 -5.35
N LYS A 420 -20.89 2.64 -4.07
CA LYS A 420 -21.27 4.00 -3.71
C LYS A 420 -20.24 5.02 -4.20
N ALA A 421 -18.95 4.69 -4.11
CA ALA A 421 -17.88 5.52 -4.63
C ALA A 421 -18.02 5.74 -6.14
N VAL A 422 -18.31 4.68 -6.90
CA VAL A 422 -18.57 4.76 -8.35
C VAL A 422 -19.75 5.69 -8.65
N ASP A 423 -20.86 5.61 -7.90
CA ASP A 423 -22.01 6.50 -8.09
C ASP A 423 -21.63 7.98 -7.90
N ILE A 424 -20.91 8.31 -6.83
CA ILE A 424 -20.48 9.68 -6.52
C ILE A 424 -19.48 10.17 -7.56
N LEU A 425 -18.45 9.38 -7.86
CA LEU A 425 -17.38 9.76 -8.79
C LEU A 425 -17.88 9.86 -10.23
N HIS A 426 -18.80 9.00 -10.66
CA HIS A 426 -19.45 9.12 -11.96
C HIS A 426 -20.20 10.44 -12.08
N LYS A 427 -21.01 10.79 -11.05
CA LYS A 427 -21.80 12.02 -11.04
C LYS A 427 -20.92 13.27 -11.00
N ARG A 428 -19.91 13.31 -10.12
CA ARG A 428 -19.04 14.47 -9.89
C ARG A 428 -17.95 14.61 -10.94
N GLY A 429 -17.40 13.50 -11.42
CA GLY A 429 -16.39 13.47 -12.48
C GLY A 429 -16.97 13.87 -13.84
N GLY A 430 -18.23 13.52 -14.13
CA GLY A 430 -18.96 13.99 -15.31
C GLY A 430 -18.18 13.80 -16.60
N LYS A 431 -17.91 14.90 -17.33
CA LYS A 431 -17.11 14.89 -18.57
C LYS A 431 -15.60 14.74 -18.31
N ASN A 432 -15.12 15.13 -17.14
CA ASN A 432 -13.70 15.06 -16.77
C ASN A 432 -13.30 13.63 -16.35
N GLY A 433 -14.27 12.76 -16.05
CA GLY A 433 -14.04 11.39 -15.61
C GLY A 433 -13.48 11.29 -14.20
N PHE A 434 -13.08 10.09 -13.78
CA PHE A 434 -12.61 9.87 -12.42
C PHE A 434 -11.50 8.82 -12.29
N PHE A 435 -10.80 8.85 -11.15
CA PHE A 435 -9.91 7.78 -10.69
C PHE A 435 -10.42 7.25 -9.33
N LEU A 436 -10.59 5.95 -9.21
CA LEU A 436 -10.96 5.30 -7.95
C LEU A 436 -9.90 4.27 -7.60
N MET A 437 -9.35 4.35 -6.39
CA MET A 437 -8.64 3.23 -5.77
C MET A 437 -9.58 2.50 -4.81
N SER A 438 -9.65 1.17 -4.90
CA SER A 438 -10.43 0.32 -3.99
C SER A 438 -9.59 -0.84 -3.45
N GLU A 439 -9.40 -0.89 -2.13
CA GLU A 439 -8.45 -1.79 -1.48
C GLU A 439 -9.12 -2.84 -0.57
N ALA A 440 -8.77 -4.10 -0.78
CA ALA A 440 -8.98 -5.20 0.16
C ALA A 440 -7.73 -5.36 1.04
N ALA A 441 -7.60 -4.51 2.06
CA ALA A 441 -6.37 -4.37 2.85
C ALA A 441 -6.12 -5.53 3.82
N SER A 442 -7.16 -6.26 4.17
CA SER A 442 -7.09 -7.30 5.19
C SER A 442 -6.58 -8.64 4.63
N ILE A 443 -6.37 -8.78 3.32
CA ILE A 443 -5.64 -9.92 2.76
C ILE A 443 -4.24 -9.97 3.39
N ASP A 444 -3.50 -8.86 3.29
CA ASP A 444 -2.21 -8.63 3.94
C ASP A 444 -2.24 -8.85 5.46
N LYS A 445 -3.14 -8.13 6.15
CA LYS A 445 -3.21 -8.14 7.62
C LYS A 445 -3.44 -9.54 8.18
N GLN A 446 -4.28 -10.32 7.51
CA GLN A 446 -4.56 -11.68 7.93
C GLN A 446 -3.46 -12.66 7.50
N MET A 447 -2.73 -12.40 6.41
CA MET A 447 -1.52 -13.16 6.06
C MET A 447 -0.42 -12.97 7.10
N HIS A 448 -0.18 -11.73 7.56
CA HIS A 448 0.71 -11.47 8.70
C HIS A 448 0.30 -12.25 9.95
N ALA A 449 -1.00 -12.27 10.28
CA ALA A 449 -1.53 -12.99 11.42
C ALA A 449 -1.51 -14.53 11.25
N LEU A 450 -1.11 -15.04 10.08
CA LEU A 450 -1.24 -16.44 9.66
C LEU A 450 -2.70 -16.95 9.67
N ASP A 451 -3.68 -16.06 9.53
CA ASP A 451 -5.12 -16.39 9.46
C ASP A 451 -5.59 -16.48 8.00
N TYR A 452 -5.12 -17.54 7.33
CA TYR A 452 -5.28 -17.70 5.89
C TYR A 452 -6.74 -17.75 5.43
N ASP A 453 -7.64 -18.36 6.21
CA ASP A 453 -9.06 -18.42 5.84
C ASP A 453 -9.70 -17.03 5.81
N ARG A 454 -9.38 -16.16 6.79
CA ARG A 454 -9.83 -14.75 6.79
C ARG A 454 -9.21 -13.96 5.65
N ALA A 455 -7.92 -14.15 5.37
CA ALA A 455 -7.25 -13.51 4.22
C ALA A 455 -7.90 -13.89 2.89
N LEU A 456 -8.15 -15.19 2.66
CA LEU A 456 -8.78 -15.69 1.44
C LEU A 456 -10.27 -15.30 1.34
N GLY A 457 -10.96 -15.15 2.47
CA GLY A 457 -12.31 -14.59 2.51
C GLY A 457 -12.37 -13.15 2.01
N ASP A 458 -11.41 -12.32 2.40
CA ASP A 458 -11.33 -10.93 1.93
C ASP A 458 -10.87 -10.84 0.46
N LEU A 459 -10.07 -11.80 -0.03
CA LEU A 459 -9.79 -11.94 -1.46
C LEU A 459 -11.06 -12.30 -2.25
N LEU A 460 -11.92 -13.19 -1.74
CA LEU A 460 -13.22 -13.46 -2.36
C LEU A 460 -14.16 -12.25 -2.30
N GLU A 461 -14.11 -11.44 -1.24
CA GLU A 461 -14.84 -10.16 -1.20
C GLU A 461 -14.31 -9.16 -2.25
N LEU A 462 -12.99 -9.11 -2.47
CA LEU A 462 -12.40 -8.34 -3.56
C LEU A 462 -12.94 -8.79 -4.93
N ASP A 463 -12.94 -10.10 -5.20
CA ASP A 463 -13.46 -10.64 -6.46
C ASP A 463 -14.95 -10.30 -6.68
N ASP A 464 -15.77 -10.47 -5.65
CA ASP A 464 -17.20 -10.12 -5.68
C ASP A 464 -17.40 -8.60 -5.88
N THR A 465 -16.53 -7.78 -5.31
CA THR A 465 -16.51 -6.32 -5.51
C THR A 465 -16.16 -5.96 -6.96
N VAL A 466 -15.14 -6.59 -7.53
CA VAL A 466 -14.76 -6.38 -8.94
C VAL A 466 -15.93 -6.77 -9.86
N ARG A 467 -16.58 -7.90 -9.58
CA ARG A 467 -17.77 -8.36 -10.32
C ARG A 467 -18.90 -7.35 -10.28
N ALA A 468 -19.30 -6.94 -9.09
CA ALA A 468 -20.38 -5.98 -8.92
C ALA A 468 -20.04 -4.62 -9.57
N THR A 469 -18.77 -4.22 -9.53
CA THR A 469 -18.31 -2.98 -10.16
C THR A 469 -18.39 -3.07 -11.68
N VAL A 470 -17.95 -4.17 -12.30
CA VAL A 470 -18.09 -4.38 -13.75
C VAL A 470 -19.56 -4.31 -14.17
N GLU A 471 -20.47 -4.96 -13.43
CA GLU A 471 -21.90 -4.88 -13.73
C GLU A 471 -22.45 -3.46 -13.56
N LYS A 472 -22.06 -2.76 -12.50
CA LYS A 472 -22.44 -1.35 -12.28
C LYS A 472 -21.96 -0.44 -13.41
N LEU A 473 -20.75 -0.65 -13.94
CA LEU A 473 -20.22 0.13 -15.06
C LEU A 473 -20.98 -0.15 -16.37
N LYS A 474 -21.47 -1.38 -16.58
CA LYS A 474 -22.36 -1.71 -17.70
C LYS A 474 -23.72 -1.02 -17.55
N GLU A 475 -24.30 -1.04 -16.37
CA GLU A 475 -25.57 -0.36 -16.07
C GLU A 475 -25.46 1.15 -16.33
N LEU A 476 -24.35 1.76 -15.91
CA LEU A 476 -24.04 3.16 -16.15
C LEU A 476 -23.60 3.46 -17.59
N ARG A 477 -23.40 2.43 -18.44
CA ARG A 477 -22.92 2.52 -19.83
C ARG A 477 -21.58 3.26 -19.96
N ILE A 478 -20.66 3.00 -19.03
CA ILE A 478 -19.32 3.59 -19.02
C ILE A 478 -18.20 2.55 -18.96
N LEU A 479 -18.52 1.25 -19.07
CA LEU A 479 -17.51 0.19 -19.06
C LEU A 479 -16.48 0.38 -20.17
N ASP A 480 -16.91 0.67 -21.40
CA ASP A 480 -16.01 0.87 -22.55
C ASP A 480 -15.12 2.13 -22.41
N ASP A 481 -15.50 3.06 -21.54
CA ASP A 481 -14.75 4.29 -21.22
C ASP A 481 -13.85 4.13 -19.99
N THR A 482 -13.86 2.96 -19.33
CA THR A 482 -13.22 2.75 -18.03
C THR A 482 -12.15 1.68 -18.12
N LEU A 483 -10.91 2.06 -17.77
CA LEU A 483 -9.83 1.09 -17.53
C LEU A 483 -9.97 0.55 -16.11
N ILE A 484 -10.10 -0.77 -15.98
CA ILE A 484 -10.11 -1.48 -14.70
C ILE A 484 -8.80 -2.24 -14.58
N VAL A 485 -8.09 -2.01 -13.48
CA VAL A 485 -6.86 -2.73 -13.13
C VAL A 485 -7.06 -3.39 -11.77
N VAL A 486 -6.66 -4.65 -11.64
CA VAL A 486 -6.60 -5.36 -10.36
C VAL A 486 -5.17 -5.84 -10.14
N SER A 487 -4.57 -5.49 -9.00
CA SER A 487 -3.20 -5.89 -8.65
C SER A 487 -3.05 -6.01 -7.13
N ALA A 488 -1.85 -6.35 -6.68
CA ALA A 488 -1.37 -6.05 -5.34
C ALA A 488 -0.28 -4.97 -5.37
N ASP A 489 0.09 -4.49 -4.19
CA ASP A 489 1.23 -3.62 -3.91
C ASP A 489 2.51 -4.42 -3.64
N HIS A 490 2.38 -5.54 -2.92
CA HIS A 490 3.42 -6.55 -2.69
C HIS A 490 2.80 -7.95 -2.51
N GLY A 491 3.63 -8.97 -2.28
CA GLY A 491 3.16 -10.35 -2.14
C GLY A 491 3.66 -10.99 -0.85
N HIS A 492 2.86 -11.84 -0.24
CA HIS A 492 3.31 -12.76 0.82
C HIS A 492 3.77 -14.11 0.25
N GLY A 493 4.73 -14.75 0.92
CA GLY A 493 5.29 -16.06 0.53
C GLY A 493 4.37 -17.25 0.83
N PHE A 494 3.09 -17.15 0.50
CA PHE A 494 2.03 -18.11 0.77
C PHE A 494 1.95 -19.23 -0.28
N ASP A 495 1.74 -20.46 0.14
CA ASP A 495 1.43 -21.60 -0.75
C ASP A 495 0.51 -22.64 -0.10
N VAL A 496 -0.14 -23.46 -0.95
CA VAL A 496 -0.95 -24.63 -0.56
C VAL A 496 -0.20 -25.90 -0.98
N PHE A 497 0.29 -26.65 0.00
CA PHE A 497 1.12 -27.83 -0.23
C PHE A 497 0.36 -29.16 -0.10
N GLY A 498 -0.93 -29.14 0.28
CA GLY A 498 -1.75 -30.34 0.40
C GLY A 498 -3.12 -30.07 1.00
N SER A 499 -3.72 -31.10 1.60
CA SER A 499 -4.93 -30.99 2.41
C SER A 499 -4.67 -31.49 3.83
N SER A 500 -5.49 -31.09 4.81
CA SER A 500 -5.48 -31.66 6.15
C SER A 500 -6.83 -32.29 6.50
N ASP A 501 -6.82 -33.52 7.04
CA ASP A 501 -7.99 -34.14 7.67
C ASP A 501 -8.11 -33.67 9.13
N THR A 502 -8.93 -32.65 9.36
CA THR A 502 -9.07 -32.00 10.68
C THR A 502 -9.59 -32.95 11.75
N LYS A 503 -10.41 -33.95 11.39
CA LYS A 503 -10.90 -34.96 12.35
C LYS A 503 -9.82 -35.96 12.73
N TYR A 504 -9.00 -36.37 11.77
CA TYR A 504 -7.87 -37.25 12.07
C TYR A 504 -6.84 -36.53 12.95
N ALA A 505 -6.50 -35.29 12.62
CA ALA A 505 -5.58 -34.46 13.41
C ALA A 505 -6.05 -34.33 14.86
N ALA A 506 -7.33 -34.00 15.08
CA ALA A 506 -7.91 -33.80 16.42
C ALA A 506 -7.94 -35.07 17.27
N ALA A 507 -7.86 -36.25 16.64
CA ALA A 507 -7.84 -37.54 17.34
C ALA A 507 -6.42 -37.97 17.79
N GLN A 508 -5.36 -37.26 17.36
CA GLN A 508 -3.99 -37.62 17.72
C GLN A 508 -3.52 -36.91 19.00
N GLU A 509 -2.74 -37.61 19.82
CA GLU A 509 -2.28 -37.11 21.12
C GLU A 509 -0.94 -36.35 21.04
N ASP A 510 -0.09 -36.65 20.06
CA ASP A 510 1.22 -36.02 19.90
C ASP A 510 1.38 -35.24 18.59
N ASP A 511 2.26 -34.23 18.63
CA ASP A 511 2.50 -33.30 17.52
C ASP A 511 2.99 -33.99 16.24
N ARG A 512 3.75 -35.09 16.36
CA ARG A 512 4.28 -35.81 15.20
C ARG A 512 3.17 -36.62 14.53
N ALA A 513 2.29 -37.26 15.30
CA ALA A 513 1.14 -37.98 14.79
C ALA A 513 0.12 -37.04 14.14
N LYS A 514 -0.13 -35.84 14.70
CA LYS A 514 -1.02 -34.83 14.10
C LYS A 514 -0.62 -34.47 12.67
N ARG A 515 0.68 -34.37 12.40
CA ARG A 515 1.20 -34.10 11.04
C ARG A 515 0.83 -35.18 10.01
N ASN A 516 0.52 -36.40 10.42
CA ASN A 516 0.04 -37.45 9.52
C ASN A 516 -1.37 -37.17 8.97
N ALA A 517 -2.08 -36.15 9.50
CA ALA A 517 -3.31 -35.65 8.91
C ALA A 517 -3.10 -34.93 7.56
N ILE A 518 -1.86 -34.52 7.26
CA ILE A 518 -1.53 -33.78 6.04
C ILE A 518 -1.40 -34.77 4.88
N GLY A 519 -2.33 -34.67 3.93
CA GLY A 519 -2.33 -35.39 2.68
C GLY A 519 -1.48 -34.69 1.62
N VAL A 520 -0.46 -35.39 1.11
CA VAL A 520 0.40 -34.95 0.00
C VAL A 520 0.17 -35.78 -1.25
N TYR A 521 0.47 -35.23 -2.44
CA TYR A 521 0.28 -35.90 -3.73
C TYR A 521 -1.12 -36.53 -3.87
N ALA A 522 -1.23 -37.83 -4.13
CA ALA A 522 -2.53 -38.52 -4.24
C ALA A 522 -3.37 -38.45 -2.96
N ASN A 523 -2.71 -38.33 -1.79
CA ASN A 523 -3.40 -38.28 -0.50
C ASN A 523 -3.97 -36.89 -0.17
N SER A 524 -3.68 -35.85 -0.96
CA SER A 524 -4.34 -34.54 -0.80
C SER A 524 -5.83 -34.57 -1.18
N GLY A 525 -6.25 -35.59 -1.92
CA GLY A 525 -7.66 -35.82 -2.23
C GLY A 525 -8.35 -34.64 -2.91
N LEU A 526 -9.65 -34.49 -2.64
CA LEU A 526 -10.48 -33.39 -3.14
C LEU A 526 -10.94 -32.52 -1.97
N SER A 527 -10.92 -31.20 -2.17
CA SER A 527 -11.41 -30.25 -1.17
C SER A 527 -12.93 -30.37 -0.98
N GLN A 528 -13.40 -30.03 0.22
CA GLN A 528 -14.81 -30.10 0.60
C GLN A 528 -15.47 -28.72 0.76
N TYR A 529 -14.77 -27.62 0.47
CA TYR A 529 -15.29 -26.26 0.62
C TYR A 529 -16.56 -25.98 -0.18
N THR A 530 -16.72 -26.63 -1.34
CA THR A 530 -17.88 -26.48 -2.23
C THR A 530 -18.93 -27.58 -2.05
N GLN A 531 -18.79 -28.39 -1.00
CA GLN A 531 -19.82 -29.36 -0.61
C GLN A 531 -20.81 -28.68 0.35
N PRO A 532 -22.12 -28.83 0.13
CA PRO A 532 -23.12 -28.23 1.01
C PRO A 532 -23.03 -28.82 2.41
N LYS A 533 -23.24 -27.96 3.41
CA LYS A 533 -23.43 -28.35 4.81
C LYS A 533 -24.88 -28.08 5.17
N GLU A 534 -25.57 -29.10 5.69
CA GLU A 534 -26.99 -28.99 6.05
C GLU A 534 -27.20 -27.82 7.03
N GLY A 535 -28.21 -26.99 6.77
CA GLY A 535 -28.53 -25.81 7.58
C GLY A 535 -27.58 -24.62 7.42
N VAL A 536 -26.55 -24.71 6.56
CA VAL A 536 -25.59 -23.62 6.33
C VAL A 536 -25.75 -23.08 4.91
N SER A 537 -26.09 -21.80 4.80
CA SER A 537 -26.09 -21.04 3.56
C SER A 537 -25.61 -19.63 3.87
N TYR A 538 -24.57 -19.17 3.16
CA TYR A 538 -23.94 -17.88 3.45
C TYR A 538 -24.60 -16.71 2.71
N GLY A 539 -25.63 -16.96 1.89
CA GLY A 539 -26.37 -15.89 1.20
C GLY A 539 -25.56 -15.11 0.17
N THR A 540 -24.36 -15.58 -0.18
CA THR A 540 -23.35 -14.84 -0.96
C THR A 540 -23.17 -15.38 -2.39
N GLY A 541 -24.05 -16.29 -2.82
CA GLY A 541 -24.07 -16.84 -4.17
C GLY A 541 -23.00 -17.90 -4.40
N ALA A 542 -22.75 -18.22 -5.68
CA ALA A 542 -21.87 -19.33 -6.10
C ALA A 542 -20.36 -19.03 -6.05
N ASN A 543 -19.96 -17.87 -5.51
CA ASN A 543 -18.58 -17.37 -5.55
C ASN A 543 -17.86 -17.48 -4.18
N PHE A 544 -18.52 -18.07 -3.18
CA PHE A 544 -17.96 -18.31 -1.86
C PHE A 544 -18.07 -19.80 -1.51
N PRO A 545 -17.22 -20.32 -0.61
CA PRO A 545 -17.36 -21.67 -0.07
C PRO A 545 -18.79 -21.95 0.40
N LEU A 546 -19.30 -23.16 0.18
CA LEU A 546 -20.55 -23.65 0.80
C LEU A 546 -20.33 -24.19 2.22
N ASN A 547 -19.07 -24.47 2.57
CA ASN A 547 -18.65 -24.83 3.91
C ASN A 547 -17.24 -24.29 4.19
N TRP A 548 -17.12 -23.30 5.06
CA TRP A 548 -15.83 -22.75 5.51
C TRP A 548 -15.06 -23.66 6.48
N ASP A 549 -15.75 -24.62 7.09
CA ASP A 549 -15.16 -25.56 8.07
C ASP A 549 -15.42 -27.02 7.65
N PRO A 550 -14.86 -27.48 6.51
CA PRO A 550 -14.96 -28.87 6.09
C PRO A 550 -13.98 -29.78 6.85
N ARG A 551 -14.16 -31.11 6.73
CA ARG A 551 -13.21 -32.08 7.28
C ARG A 551 -11.86 -32.03 6.56
N TYR A 552 -11.89 -31.92 5.23
CA TYR A 552 -10.69 -31.81 4.40
C TYR A 552 -10.49 -30.36 3.97
N VAL A 553 -9.58 -29.68 4.68
CA VAL A 553 -9.20 -28.26 4.49
C VAL A 553 -7.89 -28.15 3.71
N ILE A 554 -7.55 -26.97 3.20
CA ILE A 554 -6.21 -26.73 2.64
C ILE A 554 -5.14 -26.86 3.73
N ALA A 555 -4.03 -27.52 3.42
CA ALA A 555 -2.80 -27.41 4.20
C ALA A 555 -1.93 -26.35 3.52
N ALA A 556 -1.80 -25.20 4.19
CA ALA A 556 -1.20 -23.99 3.64
C ALA A 556 -0.28 -23.31 4.65
N GLY A 557 0.63 -22.46 4.17
CA GLY A 557 1.57 -21.76 5.03
C GLY A 557 2.35 -20.68 4.30
N LEU A 558 3.01 -19.82 5.08
CA LEU A 558 4.04 -18.90 4.58
C LEU A 558 5.42 -19.55 4.66
N GLY A 559 6.32 -19.18 3.75
CA GLY A 559 7.75 -19.49 3.89
C GLY A 559 8.46 -18.68 4.99
N ALA A 560 7.87 -17.54 5.36
CA ALA A 560 8.39 -16.60 6.36
C ALA A 560 7.36 -16.40 7.48
N ASN A 561 7.56 -17.07 8.61
CA ASN A 561 6.64 -17.07 9.74
C ASN A 561 7.38 -17.18 11.09
N PRO A 562 6.77 -16.74 12.19
CA PRO A 562 7.26 -16.97 13.54
C PRO A 562 7.00 -18.41 13.98
N ASP A 563 7.52 -18.78 15.15
CA ASP A 563 7.09 -19.96 15.89
C ASP A 563 5.58 -19.89 16.16
N HIS A 564 4.84 -20.94 15.81
CA HIS A 564 3.38 -21.00 16.03
C HIS A 564 2.86 -22.43 16.17
N ARG A 565 1.57 -22.57 16.52
CA ARG A 565 0.84 -23.85 16.46
C ARG A 565 -0.04 -23.92 15.24
N GLU A 566 -0.08 -25.07 14.58
CA GLU A 566 -0.94 -25.30 13.44
C GLU A 566 -1.81 -26.54 13.62
N MET A 567 -3.06 -26.45 13.17
CA MET A 567 -4.04 -27.54 13.18
C MET A 567 -4.82 -27.63 11.85
N PHE A 568 -4.63 -26.62 10.98
CA PHE A 568 -5.35 -26.34 9.76
C PHE A 568 -6.87 -26.19 9.98
N GLY A 569 -7.51 -25.41 9.10
CA GLY A 569 -8.93 -25.09 9.21
C GLY A 569 -9.22 -23.78 9.94
N VAL A 570 -10.50 -23.41 9.88
CA VAL A 570 -10.95 -22.06 10.20
C VAL A 570 -11.10 -21.85 11.71
N GLY A 571 -10.35 -20.88 12.24
CA GLY A 571 -10.47 -20.45 13.63
C GLY A 571 -11.73 -19.62 13.85
N LYS A 572 -12.50 -19.92 14.91
CA LYS A 572 -13.70 -19.13 15.26
C LYS A 572 -13.39 -17.70 15.68
N ALA A 573 -12.19 -17.43 16.18
CA ALA A 573 -11.70 -16.10 16.55
C ALA A 573 -10.46 -15.74 15.72
N PRO A 574 -10.14 -14.44 15.57
CA PRO A 574 -8.91 -13.98 14.93
C PRO A 574 -7.65 -14.55 15.59
N ARG A 575 -6.65 -14.83 14.76
CA ARG A 575 -5.40 -15.48 15.17
C ARG A 575 -4.39 -14.50 15.81
N THR A 576 -3.60 -15.00 16.77
CA THR A 576 -2.39 -14.31 17.27
C THR A 576 -1.29 -15.36 17.43
N PRO A 577 -0.47 -15.62 16.41
CA PRO A 577 0.34 -16.83 16.31
C PRO A 577 1.47 -16.92 17.33
N ALA A 578 2.12 -15.78 17.63
CA ALA A 578 3.20 -15.68 18.60
C ALA A 578 2.88 -14.69 19.72
N ALA A 579 3.53 -14.86 20.86
CA ALA A 579 3.41 -14.00 22.03
C ALA A 579 4.80 -13.69 22.61
N VAL A 580 4.96 -12.48 23.14
CA VAL A 580 6.22 -12.01 23.72
C VAL A 580 6.53 -12.70 25.05
N GLY A 581 7.75 -13.18 25.19
CA GLY A 581 8.34 -13.77 26.39
C GLY A 581 8.88 -12.71 27.35
N ALA A 582 9.37 -13.15 28.52
CA ALA A 582 9.94 -12.27 29.53
C ALA A 582 11.29 -11.64 29.12
N ASP A 583 11.96 -12.25 28.14
CA ASP A 583 13.19 -11.82 27.48
C ASP A 583 12.95 -10.83 26.33
N GLY A 584 11.69 -10.61 25.94
CA GLY A 584 11.32 -9.75 24.82
C GLY A 584 11.29 -10.44 23.46
N GLU A 585 11.60 -11.74 23.40
CA GLU A 585 11.51 -12.54 22.17
C GLU A 585 10.09 -13.10 21.98
N TYR A 586 9.75 -13.47 20.74
CA TYR A 586 8.46 -14.05 20.40
C TYR A 586 8.53 -15.57 20.35
N TYR A 587 7.58 -16.19 21.06
CA TYR A 587 7.41 -17.64 21.13
C TYR A 587 6.01 -18.02 20.66
N VAL A 588 5.80 -19.31 20.43
CA VAL A 588 4.46 -19.89 20.22
C VAL A 588 3.47 -19.33 21.25
N ASN A 589 2.38 -18.72 20.80
CA ASN A 589 1.33 -18.28 21.71
C ASN A 589 0.56 -19.51 22.23
N PRO A 590 0.58 -19.82 23.54
CA PRO A 590 -0.09 -21.00 24.07
C PRO A 590 -1.63 -20.93 23.99
N LYS A 591 -2.19 -19.74 23.74
CA LYS A 591 -3.63 -19.54 23.53
C LYS A 591 -4.04 -19.73 22.07
N ASP A 592 -3.11 -19.62 21.13
CA ASP A 592 -3.39 -19.82 19.71
C ASP A 592 -3.33 -21.31 19.37
N ARG A 593 -4.45 -21.85 18.87
CA ARG A 593 -4.59 -23.27 18.48
C ARG A 593 -3.93 -24.23 19.49
N PRO A 594 -4.38 -24.26 20.76
CA PRO A 594 -3.70 -25.01 21.83
C PRO A 594 -3.62 -26.52 21.58
N ASP A 595 -4.50 -27.05 20.73
CA ASP A 595 -4.55 -28.43 20.25
C ASP A 595 -3.70 -28.68 18.99
N GLY A 596 -3.18 -27.64 18.35
CA GLY A 596 -2.30 -27.73 17.18
C GLY A 596 -0.88 -28.22 17.51
N PHE A 597 -0.18 -28.68 16.49
CA PHE A 597 1.24 -29.07 16.57
C PHE A 597 2.14 -27.86 16.36
N VAL A 598 3.33 -27.86 16.98
CA VAL A 598 4.29 -26.75 16.82
C VAL A 598 4.92 -26.76 15.43
N VAL A 599 4.97 -25.57 14.82
CA VAL A 599 5.72 -25.25 13.61
C VAL A 599 6.78 -24.22 14.00
N ASN A 600 8.05 -24.59 13.85
CA ASN A 600 9.16 -23.68 14.10
C ASN A 600 9.22 -22.60 13.00
N GLY A 601 9.48 -21.37 13.42
CA GLY A 601 9.63 -20.21 12.58
C GLY A 601 10.92 -20.20 11.78
N THR A 602 10.91 -19.37 10.74
CA THR A 602 12.07 -19.07 9.89
C THR A 602 12.52 -17.62 10.05
N LEU A 603 11.76 -16.82 10.78
CA LEU A 603 12.02 -15.42 11.06
C LEU A 603 12.91 -15.22 12.29
N PRO A 604 13.55 -14.04 12.41
CA PRO A 604 14.18 -13.60 13.65
C PRO A 604 13.25 -13.72 14.87
N THR A 605 13.82 -13.91 16.05
CA THR A 605 13.07 -14.11 17.31
C THR A 605 12.36 -12.84 17.80
N ASP A 606 12.57 -11.69 17.16
CA ASP A 606 11.88 -10.42 17.43
C ASP A 606 10.69 -10.17 16.47
N GLU A 607 10.40 -11.09 15.55
CA GLU A 607 9.23 -11.02 14.66
C GLU A 607 8.07 -11.87 15.18
N ALA A 608 6.90 -11.26 15.34
CA ALA A 608 5.72 -11.89 15.93
C ALA A 608 4.75 -12.51 14.91
N GLN A 609 4.98 -12.25 13.62
CA GLN A 609 4.01 -12.44 12.54
C GLN A 609 4.73 -12.80 11.24
N GLY A 610 3.97 -13.31 10.25
CA GLY A 610 4.49 -13.47 8.90
C GLY A 610 4.99 -12.14 8.33
N VAL A 611 5.74 -12.17 7.22
CA VAL A 611 6.22 -10.96 6.54
C VAL A 611 6.01 -11.04 5.03
N HIS A 612 6.14 -9.89 4.37
CA HIS A 612 6.10 -9.79 2.92
C HIS A 612 7.23 -10.60 2.25
N SER A 613 7.11 -10.80 0.95
CA SER A 613 8.05 -11.57 0.12
C SER A 613 8.39 -10.84 -1.18
N LEU A 614 9.45 -11.31 -1.86
CA LEU A 614 9.89 -10.80 -3.16
C LEU A 614 9.00 -11.27 -4.33
N THR A 615 7.92 -11.99 -4.06
CA THR A 615 7.05 -12.57 -5.10
C THR A 615 6.51 -11.48 -6.02
N ASP A 616 6.75 -11.61 -7.33
CA ASP A 616 6.09 -10.79 -8.35
C ASP A 616 4.57 -10.95 -8.23
N VAL A 617 3.84 -9.85 -8.29
CA VAL A 617 2.37 -9.86 -8.10
C VAL A 617 1.64 -9.71 -9.43
N PRO A 618 0.48 -10.38 -9.59
CA PRO A 618 -0.25 -10.36 -10.85
C PRO A 618 -0.95 -9.01 -11.07
N VAL A 619 -1.07 -8.61 -12.34
CA VAL A 619 -1.81 -7.43 -12.78
C VAL A 619 -2.83 -7.86 -13.83
N TYR A 620 -4.11 -7.73 -13.51
CA TYR A 620 -5.22 -7.99 -14.43
C TYR A 620 -5.74 -6.67 -14.97
N ALA A 621 -5.94 -6.56 -16.29
CA ALA A 621 -6.48 -5.35 -16.91
C ALA A 621 -7.66 -5.61 -17.87
N MET A 622 -8.67 -4.73 -17.83
CA MET A 622 -9.84 -4.74 -18.71
C MET A 622 -10.19 -3.30 -19.12
N GLY A 623 -10.59 -3.11 -20.38
CA GLY A 623 -11.02 -1.81 -20.92
C GLY A 623 -9.96 -1.13 -21.80
N PRO A 624 -10.05 0.19 -22.01
CA PRO A 624 -9.11 0.91 -22.86
C PRO A 624 -7.65 0.70 -22.41
N CYS A 625 -6.75 0.45 -23.36
CA CYS A 625 -5.31 0.25 -23.12
C CYS A 625 -4.93 -1.02 -22.36
N GLN A 626 -5.87 -1.94 -22.11
CA GLN A 626 -5.61 -3.20 -21.40
C GLN A 626 -4.42 -3.99 -21.96
N GLU A 627 -4.21 -3.95 -23.28
CA GLU A 627 -3.14 -4.68 -23.97
C GLU A 627 -1.73 -4.32 -23.47
N THR A 628 -1.59 -3.15 -22.86
CA THR A 628 -0.29 -2.68 -22.35
C THR A 628 0.12 -3.35 -21.04
N PHE A 629 -0.78 -4.06 -20.36
CA PHE A 629 -0.55 -4.71 -19.07
C PHE A 629 -0.11 -6.18 -19.18
N GLY A 630 0.17 -6.68 -20.40
CA GLY A 630 0.74 -8.02 -20.57
C GLY A 630 2.25 -8.06 -20.31
N GLY A 631 2.75 -9.22 -19.85
CA GLY A 631 4.17 -9.47 -19.60
C GLY A 631 4.62 -9.18 -18.17
N THR A 632 5.94 -9.09 -17.95
CA THR A 632 6.55 -8.77 -16.65
C THR A 632 7.25 -7.43 -16.72
N TYR A 633 7.03 -6.55 -15.74
CA TYR A 633 7.55 -5.18 -15.73
C TYR A 633 7.76 -4.66 -14.30
N ASN A 634 8.28 -3.44 -14.14
CA ASN A 634 8.44 -2.85 -12.80
C ASN A 634 7.10 -2.31 -12.29
N ASN A 635 6.89 -2.27 -10.97
CA ASN A 635 5.69 -1.66 -10.40
C ASN A 635 5.42 -0.22 -10.87
N ILE A 636 6.46 0.58 -11.10
CA ILE A 636 6.34 1.93 -11.66
C ILE A 636 5.70 1.95 -13.06
N ASP A 637 5.82 0.86 -13.83
CA ASP A 637 5.24 0.78 -15.17
C ASP A 637 3.71 0.74 -15.12
N VAL A 638 3.11 0.30 -14.00
CA VAL A 638 1.66 0.38 -13.79
C VAL A 638 1.19 1.83 -13.85
N PHE A 639 1.89 2.75 -13.15
CA PHE A 639 1.63 4.18 -13.22
C PHE A 639 1.73 4.69 -14.66
N TYR A 640 2.82 4.37 -15.38
CA TYR A 640 3.01 4.87 -16.74
C TYR A 640 1.98 4.34 -17.74
N LYS A 641 1.54 3.09 -17.60
CA LYS A 641 0.46 2.51 -18.41
C LYS A 641 -0.86 3.22 -18.15
N ILE A 642 -1.21 3.46 -16.88
CA ILE A 642 -2.41 4.22 -16.47
C ILE A 642 -2.32 5.66 -17.00
N ALA A 643 -1.22 6.36 -16.74
CA ALA A 643 -0.99 7.75 -17.13
C ALA A 643 -1.01 7.93 -18.65
N GLY A 644 -0.42 7.00 -19.40
CA GLY A 644 -0.48 6.97 -20.86
C GLY A 644 -1.88 6.71 -21.40
N CYS A 645 -2.69 5.91 -20.71
CA CYS A 645 -4.10 5.71 -21.07
C CYS A 645 -4.97 6.94 -20.78
N LEU A 646 -4.66 7.68 -19.71
CA LEU A 646 -5.33 8.92 -19.32
C LEU A 646 -4.82 10.16 -20.09
N GLY A 647 -3.77 10.02 -20.91
CA GLY A 647 -3.22 11.12 -21.69
C GLY A 647 -2.57 12.20 -20.82
N LEU A 648 -1.89 11.82 -19.74
CA LEU A 648 -1.37 12.77 -18.75
C LEU A 648 -0.04 13.42 -19.14
N GLY A 649 0.69 12.92 -20.15
CA GLY A 649 1.92 13.57 -20.59
C GLY A 649 1.65 14.95 -21.18
N GLN A 650 2.42 15.98 -20.78
CA GLN A 650 2.28 17.36 -21.23
C GLN A 650 3.56 17.88 -21.92
N PRO A 651 3.45 18.51 -23.10
CA PRO A 651 4.59 19.12 -23.79
C PRO A 651 4.96 20.51 -23.25
N LYS A 652 4.16 21.06 -22.34
CA LYS A 652 4.35 22.37 -21.71
C LYS A 652 3.59 22.39 -20.39
N ASN A 653 3.87 23.39 -19.54
CA ASN A 653 3.10 23.54 -18.31
C ASN A 653 1.62 23.72 -18.65
N ARG A 654 0.80 22.76 -18.22
CA ARG A 654 -0.64 22.78 -18.37
C ARG A 654 -1.25 22.64 -16.99
N THR A 655 -1.84 23.73 -16.54
CA THR A 655 -2.58 23.81 -15.29
C THR A 655 -3.95 24.37 -15.63
N LEU A 656 -5.02 23.68 -15.24
CA LEU A 656 -6.36 24.24 -15.32
C LEU A 656 -6.43 25.53 -14.46
N GLY A 657 -7.14 26.55 -14.94
CA GLY A 657 -7.32 27.77 -14.16
C GLY A 657 -8.12 27.47 -12.89
N HIS A 658 -7.92 28.24 -11.81
CA HIS A 658 -8.68 28.06 -10.55
C HIS A 658 -10.21 28.07 -10.73
N ARG A 659 -10.73 28.72 -11.78
CA ARG A 659 -12.17 28.74 -12.13
C ARG A 659 -12.67 27.45 -12.77
N ASP A 660 -11.79 26.60 -13.28
CA ASP A 660 -12.12 25.32 -13.92
C ASP A 660 -12.09 24.14 -12.92
N LEU A 661 -11.68 24.39 -11.67
CA LEU A 661 -11.50 23.40 -10.60
C LEU A 661 -12.59 23.45 -9.50
N GLN A 662 -13.49 24.44 -9.56
CA GLN A 662 -14.70 24.57 -8.73
C GLN A 662 -15.89 23.98 -9.49
#